data_AF-A0A669QKN9-F1
#
_entry.id   AF-A0A669QKN9-F1
#
_cell.length_a   1.000
_cell.length_b   1.000
_cell.length_c   1.000
_cell.angle_alpha   90.00
_cell.angle_beta   90.00
_cell.angle_gamma   90.00
#
_symmetry.space_group_name_H-M   'P 1'
#
loop_
_entity.id
_entity.type
_entity.pdbx_description
1 polymer ?
#
loop_
_entity_poly.entity_id
_entity_poly.type
_entity_poly.pdbx_seq_one_letter_code
_entity_poly.pdbx_strand_id
1 'polypeptide(L)'
;MPFSGSSFPCEFTTCFSSYQGEASRYIFLNKFRKFLQENASNRGNLTVLCPPEYMVCFLHRLIAALRFFWDGHKVKAPAALGSEEAYVPPQLFYNGKVDYFDLQRLGGLLSHLKKTLKDDLAAKANVLIDPAELQAVTMDDLDEDEESATSAAQRPSATLAIGGALARPGWLSSPTLGRANRFLSTAAVSLMNPRRPLGTLEKVKVRTLSVEQRTEEDIEGSNGNEGLLLGRPPEEPDQPITENSLLEVLDGIVMMYNLSVHQQLGKMVGVSDDVNEYAMALKDTEEKISRCPKRRRDIHEELLKSQKVFSEKLNHLSRRLAWINVTIYSKEKMQDIYWLLRVCIRTIEHGDRTGSLFAFMPEFYLSVAMNSYSALKNYFSPVNSMEELPGYEETLMRLAAILAKHFADSRIVGTDIRDSLMQALASYVCYPHSLRAVERIPEEQRISMMKNLLAPYEQRPWAQTNWILVRLWRGCGFGYRYTRLPHLLKTKPEDASLPSLQKPCPSTLLQRHMADLLHSDCDLAPSFLNSVLNQLNWAFSEFIGMIQEIQQAAERLERNFVDSRQLKVCATCFDLSVSLLRVLEMTVTLAPEIFLDWNRPSSELLLRRLAQLLNQVLNRVTAERNLFDRVVNLRLPGLESVDHYPILVAVTGILVRLLVDTDAQGAERATAVLLADPCFQLRSIQYLLGHAEPAAMAAAATATEKRHFSLSTYTEYISAEELSKVDKMLSHLSEESKQAAATTLPTSEEDLCPICYAHPISAIFRPCSHKSCKACINQHLMNNKDCFFCKATITGVDDFTKPASS
;
A
#
# COMPACT_ATOMS: atom_id res chain seq x y z
N MET A 1 6.00 -14.06 -58.28
CA MET A 1 7.43 -14.31 -58.58
C MET A 1 8.05 -14.96 -57.37
N PRO A 2 8.60 -16.19 -57.48
CA PRO A 2 9.26 -16.87 -56.37
C PRO A 2 10.71 -16.39 -56.27
N PHE A 3 11.21 -16.16 -55.05
CA PHE A 3 12.64 -16.10 -54.80
C PHE A 3 13.04 -17.33 -53.99
N SER A 4 13.83 -18.17 -54.64
CA SER A 4 14.51 -19.34 -54.13
C SER A 4 15.73 -18.96 -53.29
N GLY A 5 15.99 -19.76 -52.26
CA GLY A 5 17.34 -20.16 -51.84
C GLY A 5 18.20 -19.11 -51.15
N SER A 6 18.15 -19.09 -49.82
CA SER A 6 19.35 -18.88 -49.01
C SER A 6 19.35 -19.90 -47.86
N SER A 7 20.25 -20.86 -47.98
CA SER A 7 20.65 -21.81 -46.94
C SER A 7 21.25 -21.04 -45.77
N PHE A 8 20.54 -21.01 -44.64
CA PHE A 8 21.13 -20.65 -43.35
C PHE A 8 22.08 -21.77 -42.89
N PRO A 9 23.27 -21.46 -42.36
CA PRO A 9 24.16 -22.46 -41.80
C PRO A 9 23.49 -23.13 -40.60
N CYS A 10 23.42 -24.46 -40.64
CA CYS A 10 22.86 -25.29 -39.60
C CYS A 10 23.88 -25.40 -38.44
N GLU A 11 23.88 -24.43 -37.52
CA GLU A 11 24.58 -24.53 -36.22
C GLU A 11 23.66 -25.07 -35.10
N PHE A 12 22.49 -25.61 -35.43
CA PHE A 12 21.56 -26.21 -34.45
C PHE A 12 21.81 -27.71 -34.17
N THR A 13 22.73 -28.35 -34.91
CA THR A 13 22.89 -29.80 -34.88
C THR A 13 23.76 -30.33 -33.73
N THR A 14 24.55 -29.47 -33.07
CA THR A 14 25.46 -29.89 -31.97
C THR A 14 24.78 -29.97 -30.60
N CYS A 15 23.54 -29.51 -30.45
CA CYS A 15 22.81 -29.56 -29.17
C CYS A 15 21.86 -30.79 -29.04
N PHE A 16 21.80 -31.64 -30.08
CA PHE A 16 20.93 -32.82 -30.10
C PHE A 16 21.65 -34.14 -29.77
N SER A 17 23.00 -34.17 -29.69
CA SER A 17 23.71 -35.44 -29.47
C SER A 17 23.66 -35.94 -28.02
N SER A 18 23.21 -35.13 -27.06
CA SER A 18 23.07 -35.51 -25.65
C SER A 18 21.69 -36.06 -25.27
N TYR A 19 20.72 -36.07 -26.20
CA TYR A 19 19.30 -36.38 -25.92
C TYR A 19 18.78 -37.59 -26.72
N GLN A 20 19.64 -38.54 -27.08
CA GLN A 20 19.20 -39.78 -27.75
C GLN A 20 18.34 -40.62 -26.80
N GLY A 21 17.01 -40.58 -26.98
CA GLY A 21 16.05 -41.45 -26.28
C GLY A 21 14.99 -40.73 -25.43
N GLU A 22 15.13 -39.43 -25.16
CA GLU A 22 14.15 -38.68 -24.35
C GLU A 22 12.95 -38.20 -25.18
N ALA A 23 11.74 -38.28 -24.60
CA ALA A 23 10.56 -37.72 -25.24
C ALA A 23 10.67 -36.19 -25.37
N SER A 24 10.20 -35.64 -26.51
CA SER A 24 10.29 -34.22 -26.84
C SER A 24 9.69 -33.28 -25.77
N ARG A 25 8.73 -33.78 -24.99
CA ARG A 25 8.12 -33.10 -23.84
C ARG A 25 9.12 -32.79 -22.73
N TYR A 26 9.97 -33.73 -22.35
CA TYR A 26 10.93 -33.53 -21.25
C TYR A 26 12.10 -32.64 -21.68
N ILE A 27 12.52 -32.76 -22.94
CA ILE A 27 13.49 -31.82 -23.54
C ILE A 27 12.94 -30.39 -23.48
N PHE A 28 11.64 -30.20 -23.78
CA PHE A 28 11.00 -28.89 -23.66
C PHE A 28 10.98 -28.40 -22.21
N LEU A 29 10.58 -29.23 -21.24
CA LEU A 29 10.53 -28.87 -19.83
C LEU A 29 11.90 -28.43 -19.29
N ASN A 30 12.95 -29.21 -19.56
CA ASN A 30 14.31 -28.89 -19.13
C ASN A 30 14.80 -27.57 -19.75
N LYS A 31 14.55 -27.36 -21.05
CA LYS A 31 14.87 -26.09 -21.72
C LYS A 31 14.07 -24.91 -21.17
N PHE A 32 12.78 -25.12 -20.87
CA PHE A 32 11.92 -24.08 -20.31
C PHE A 32 12.35 -23.70 -18.89
N ARG A 33 12.69 -24.67 -18.04
CA ARG A 33 13.24 -24.41 -16.70
C ARG A 33 14.58 -23.70 -16.75
N LYS A 34 15.48 -24.10 -17.64
CA LYS A 34 16.74 -23.39 -17.87
C LYS A 34 16.51 -21.94 -18.31
N PHE A 35 15.56 -21.72 -19.22
CA PHE A 35 15.15 -20.37 -19.62
C PHE A 35 14.64 -19.54 -18.42
N LEU A 36 13.82 -20.13 -17.54
CA LEU A 36 13.35 -19.45 -16.33
C LEU A 36 14.49 -19.13 -15.34
N GLN A 37 15.46 -20.05 -15.19
CA GLN A 37 16.65 -19.87 -14.34
C GLN A 37 17.51 -18.70 -14.81
N GLU A 38 17.76 -18.63 -16.13
CA GLU A 38 18.51 -17.55 -16.76
C GLU A 38 17.81 -16.19 -16.56
N ASN A 39 16.47 -16.16 -16.55
CA ASN A 39 15.68 -14.94 -16.35
C ASN A 39 15.40 -14.59 -14.87
N ALA A 40 15.55 -15.54 -13.95
CA ALA A 40 15.43 -15.30 -12.50
C ALA A 40 16.71 -14.71 -11.90
N SER A 41 17.85 -15.09 -12.46
CA SER A 41 19.17 -14.60 -12.03
C SER A 41 19.37 -13.16 -12.51
N ASN A 42 19.17 -12.17 -11.64
CA ASN A 42 19.39 -10.73 -11.90
C ASN A 42 20.81 -10.34 -12.39
N ARG A 43 21.70 -11.30 -12.67
CA ARG A 43 23.07 -11.10 -13.19
C ARG A 43 23.14 -10.78 -14.69
N GLY A 44 22.02 -10.71 -15.40
CA GLY A 44 22.00 -10.24 -16.79
C GLY A 44 20.76 -9.41 -17.09
N ASN A 45 20.94 -8.24 -17.70
CA ASN A 45 19.86 -7.49 -18.37
C ASN A 45 19.31 -8.30 -19.57
N LEU A 46 18.65 -9.43 -19.34
CA LEU A 46 18.15 -10.34 -20.39
C LEU A 46 16.87 -9.83 -21.06
N THR A 47 16.15 -8.89 -20.44
CA THR A 47 15.09 -8.13 -21.14
C THR A 47 15.59 -7.31 -22.33
N VAL A 48 16.91 -7.30 -22.59
CA VAL A 48 17.53 -6.69 -23.78
C VAL A 48 17.58 -7.67 -24.98
N LEU A 49 17.51 -8.99 -24.76
CA LEU A 49 17.71 -9.98 -25.83
C LEU A 49 16.43 -10.42 -26.56
N CYS A 50 15.25 -10.33 -25.93
CA CYS A 50 13.97 -10.68 -26.55
C CYS A 50 13.03 -9.47 -26.53
N PRO A 51 12.49 -9.01 -27.69
CA PRO A 51 11.57 -7.88 -27.67
C PRO A 51 10.33 -8.18 -26.82
N PRO A 52 9.84 -7.20 -26.03
CA PRO A 52 8.74 -7.37 -25.06
C PRO A 52 7.52 -8.13 -25.59
N GLU A 53 7.17 -7.86 -26.84
CA GLU A 53 6.03 -8.43 -27.54
C GLU A 53 6.14 -9.96 -27.69
N TYR A 54 7.35 -10.49 -27.86
CA TYR A 54 7.56 -11.94 -28.02
C TYR A 54 7.33 -12.69 -26.72
N MET A 55 7.73 -12.14 -25.58
CA MET A 55 7.52 -12.76 -24.27
C MET A 55 6.03 -12.86 -23.94
N VAL A 56 5.28 -11.79 -24.18
CA VAL A 56 3.82 -11.78 -24.02
C VAL A 56 3.16 -12.80 -24.96
N CYS A 57 3.52 -12.80 -26.24
CA CYS A 57 2.99 -13.76 -27.22
C CYS A 57 3.34 -15.21 -26.88
N PHE A 58 4.56 -15.47 -26.40
CA PHE A 58 5.00 -16.80 -26.01
C PHE A 58 4.18 -17.30 -24.81
N LEU A 59 3.95 -16.46 -23.79
CA LEU A 59 3.09 -16.80 -22.66
C LEU A 59 1.69 -17.22 -23.12
N HIS A 60 1.03 -16.42 -23.95
CA HIS A 60 -0.32 -16.72 -24.43
C HIS A 60 -0.39 -18.01 -25.25
N ARG A 61 0.63 -18.28 -26.09
CA ARG A 61 0.72 -19.54 -26.82
C ARG A 61 0.95 -20.73 -25.90
N LEU A 62 1.74 -20.56 -24.84
CA LEU A 62 2.01 -21.59 -23.86
C LEU A 62 0.75 -21.91 -23.04
N ILE A 63 -0.02 -20.89 -22.64
CA ILE A 63 -1.35 -21.07 -22.02
C ILE A 63 -2.30 -21.85 -22.94
N ALA A 64 -2.39 -21.45 -24.22
CA ALA A 64 -3.25 -22.14 -25.17
C ALA A 64 -2.85 -23.61 -25.37
N ALA A 65 -1.55 -23.89 -25.54
CA ALA A 65 -1.02 -25.25 -25.67
C ALA A 65 -1.27 -26.08 -24.40
N LEU A 66 -0.99 -25.52 -23.22
CA LEU A 66 -1.22 -26.17 -21.94
C LEU A 66 -2.69 -26.57 -21.79
N ARG A 67 -3.61 -25.63 -22.03
CA ARG A 67 -5.06 -25.89 -21.92
C ARG A 67 -5.52 -26.98 -22.89
N PHE A 68 -5.04 -26.94 -24.13
CA PHE A 68 -5.34 -27.98 -25.12
C PHE A 68 -4.91 -29.38 -24.67
N PHE A 69 -3.67 -29.54 -24.19
CA PHE A 69 -3.18 -30.84 -23.71
C PHE A 69 -3.84 -31.26 -22.40
N TRP A 70 -4.12 -30.32 -21.50
CA TRP A 70 -4.80 -30.57 -20.23
C TRP A 70 -6.22 -31.08 -20.44
N ASP A 71 -7.01 -30.41 -21.27
CA ASP A 71 -8.38 -30.83 -21.57
C ASP A 71 -8.38 -32.13 -22.40
N GLY A 72 -7.38 -32.32 -23.27
CA GLY A 72 -7.14 -33.60 -23.94
C GLY A 72 -6.86 -34.75 -22.97
N HIS A 73 -6.14 -34.50 -21.87
CA HIS A 73 -5.94 -35.49 -20.80
C HIS A 73 -7.25 -35.77 -20.06
N LYS A 74 -8.03 -34.75 -19.71
CA LYS A 74 -9.36 -34.95 -19.08
C LYS A 74 -10.31 -35.79 -19.92
N VAL A 75 -10.27 -35.67 -21.24
CA VAL A 75 -11.06 -36.53 -22.12
C VAL A 75 -10.64 -38.00 -22.00
N LYS A 76 -9.34 -38.28 -21.84
CA LYS A 76 -8.80 -39.64 -21.67
C LYS A 76 -9.02 -40.17 -20.25
N ALA A 77 -8.95 -39.31 -19.25
CA ALA A 77 -9.12 -39.61 -17.83
C ALA A 77 -10.25 -38.74 -17.26
N PRO A 78 -11.53 -39.17 -17.35
CA PRO A 78 -12.68 -38.35 -16.94
C PRO A 78 -12.70 -37.92 -15.47
N ALA A 79 -11.98 -38.64 -14.61
CA ALA A 79 -11.81 -38.29 -13.21
C ALA A 79 -10.87 -37.08 -13.00
N ALA A 80 -10.08 -36.69 -14.00
CA ALA A 80 -9.14 -35.59 -13.91
C ALA A 80 -9.83 -34.21 -13.91
N LEU A 81 -9.14 -33.19 -13.41
CA LEU A 81 -9.64 -31.81 -13.40
C LEU A 81 -9.56 -31.16 -14.78
N GLY A 82 -10.52 -30.27 -15.06
CA GLY A 82 -10.52 -29.53 -16.33
C GLY A 82 -9.55 -28.36 -16.26
N SER A 83 -9.12 -27.84 -17.42
CA SER A 83 -8.21 -26.68 -17.44
C SER A 83 -8.81 -25.45 -16.75
N GLU A 84 -10.15 -25.31 -16.77
CA GLU A 84 -10.89 -24.25 -16.07
C GLU A 84 -10.79 -24.31 -14.54
N GLU A 85 -10.45 -25.47 -13.99
CA GLU A 85 -10.28 -25.75 -12.56
C GLU A 85 -8.80 -25.90 -12.16
N ALA A 86 -7.87 -25.70 -13.09
CA ALA A 86 -6.44 -25.89 -12.88
C ALA A 86 -5.89 -25.04 -11.71
N TYR A 87 -4.96 -25.64 -10.97
CA TYR A 87 -4.16 -25.04 -9.90
C TYR A 87 -2.83 -25.79 -9.77
N VAL A 88 -1.85 -25.20 -9.09
CA VAL A 88 -0.60 -25.88 -8.74
C VAL A 88 -0.72 -26.42 -7.32
N PRO A 89 -0.57 -27.74 -7.10
CA PRO A 89 -0.77 -28.34 -5.79
C PRO A 89 0.40 -28.03 -4.84
N PRO A 90 0.14 -27.87 -3.53
CA PRO A 90 1.14 -27.40 -2.57
C PRO A 90 2.36 -28.32 -2.42
N GLN A 91 2.23 -29.60 -2.77
CA GLN A 91 3.31 -30.61 -2.77
C GLN A 91 4.57 -30.13 -3.48
N LEU A 92 4.42 -29.42 -4.61
CA LEU A 92 5.55 -28.92 -5.41
C LEU A 92 6.44 -27.94 -4.64
N PHE A 93 5.92 -27.29 -3.60
CA PHE A 93 6.63 -26.20 -2.92
C PHE A 93 7.62 -26.67 -1.88
N TYR A 94 7.46 -27.89 -1.37
CA TYR A 94 8.29 -28.44 -0.29
C TYR A 94 8.89 -29.82 -0.57
N ASN A 95 8.46 -30.52 -1.61
CA ASN A 95 9.03 -31.84 -1.95
C ASN A 95 10.38 -31.75 -2.68
N GLY A 96 10.89 -30.55 -3.02
CA GLY A 96 12.23 -30.40 -3.61
C GLY A 96 12.40 -30.94 -5.04
N LYS A 97 11.33 -31.40 -5.70
CA LYS A 97 11.39 -31.89 -7.09
C LYS A 97 11.39 -30.75 -8.13
N VAL A 98 10.98 -29.55 -7.71
CA VAL A 98 11.03 -28.34 -8.53
C VAL A 98 12.00 -27.35 -7.89
N ASP A 99 12.97 -26.90 -8.67
CA ASP A 99 13.88 -25.81 -8.29
C ASP A 99 13.26 -24.45 -8.64
N TYR A 100 13.39 -23.52 -7.71
CA TYR A 100 12.87 -22.17 -7.79
C TYR A 100 13.98 -21.11 -7.72
N PHE A 101 15.25 -21.49 -7.92
CA PHE A 101 16.38 -20.58 -8.14
C PHE A 101 16.54 -19.50 -7.06
N ASP A 102 16.47 -19.91 -5.80
CA ASP A 102 16.55 -19.05 -4.60
C ASP A 102 15.45 -17.97 -4.48
N LEU A 103 14.36 -18.09 -5.25
CA LEU A 103 13.19 -17.22 -5.06
C LEU A 103 12.60 -17.40 -3.66
N GLN A 104 12.32 -16.26 -3.02
CA GLN A 104 11.79 -16.18 -1.67
C GLN A 104 10.49 -16.98 -1.50
N ARG A 105 10.34 -17.59 -0.32
CA ARG A 105 9.08 -18.20 0.13
C ARG A 105 8.34 -17.25 1.04
N LEU A 106 7.06 -17.51 1.24
CA LEU A 106 6.25 -16.74 2.19
C LEU A 106 6.89 -16.69 3.59
N GLY A 107 7.39 -17.81 4.09
CA GLY A 107 8.06 -17.89 5.38
C GLY A 107 9.55 -17.53 5.36
N GLY A 108 10.06 -16.98 4.26
CA GLY A 108 11.47 -16.58 4.09
C GLY A 108 12.31 -17.60 3.32
N LEU A 109 13.56 -17.80 3.77
CA LEU A 109 14.51 -18.68 3.08
C LEU A 109 14.08 -20.16 3.15
N LEU A 110 14.17 -20.88 2.03
CA LEU A 110 13.81 -22.30 1.96
C LEU A 110 14.61 -23.16 2.94
N SER A 111 15.91 -22.90 3.11
CA SER A 111 16.78 -23.60 4.07
C SER A 111 16.32 -23.40 5.52
N HIS A 112 15.88 -22.19 5.86
CA HIS A 112 15.32 -21.90 7.18
C HIS A 112 14.02 -22.69 7.41
N LEU A 113 13.11 -22.70 6.44
CA LEU A 113 11.84 -23.42 6.52
C LEU A 113 12.03 -24.93 6.63
N LYS A 114 12.95 -25.49 5.85
CA LYS A 114 13.36 -26.89 5.97
C LYS A 114 13.83 -27.23 7.39
N LYS A 115 14.53 -26.32 8.06
CA LYS A 115 15.01 -26.52 9.44
C LYS A 115 13.91 -26.35 10.49
N THR A 116 13.06 -25.34 10.37
CA THR A 116 12.05 -24.98 11.38
C THR A 116 10.77 -25.80 11.28
N LEU A 117 10.37 -26.20 10.07
CA LEU A 117 9.12 -26.92 9.80
C LEU A 117 9.33 -28.39 9.42
N LYS A 118 10.51 -28.98 9.69
CA LYS A 118 10.81 -30.40 9.40
C LYS A 118 9.82 -31.37 10.04
N ASP A 119 9.40 -31.09 11.27
CA ASP A 119 8.51 -31.99 12.02
C ASP A 119 7.09 -31.91 11.45
N ASP A 120 6.66 -30.71 11.04
CA ASP A 120 5.40 -30.49 10.33
C ASP A 120 5.39 -31.16 8.96
N LEU A 121 6.49 -31.09 8.19
CA LEU A 121 6.64 -31.80 6.92
C LEU A 121 6.56 -33.32 7.10
N ALA A 122 7.23 -33.85 8.12
CA ALA A 122 7.20 -35.27 8.41
C ALA A 122 5.81 -35.74 8.89
N ALA A 123 5.08 -34.90 9.63
CA ALA A 123 3.77 -35.23 10.19
C ALA A 123 2.62 -35.06 9.19
N LYS A 124 2.65 -33.99 8.40
CA LYS A 124 1.54 -33.62 7.48
C LYS A 124 1.73 -34.13 6.07
N ALA A 125 2.97 -34.21 5.58
CA ALA A 125 3.28 -34.57 4.20
C ALA A 125 4.07 -35.89 4.08
N ASN A 126 4.42 -36.55 5.19
CA ASN A 126 5.29 -37.74 5.20
C ASN A 126 6.65 -37.56 4.49
N VAL A 127 7.13 -36.30 4.40
CA VAL A 127 8.41 -35.93 3.78
C VAL A 127 9.48 -35.81 4.87
N LEU A 128 10.56 -36.56 4.74
CA LEU A 128 11.77 -36.41 5.54
C LEU A 128 12.85 -35.70 4.73
N ILE A 129 13.36 -34.60 5.27
CA ILE A 129 14.48 -33.87 4.67
C ILE A 129 15.77 -34.64 4.94
N ASP A 130 16.60 -34.80 3.90
CA ASP A 130 17.93 -35.39 4.06
C ASP A 130 18.78 -34.57 5.05
N PRO A 131 19.38 -35.20 6.09
CA PRO A 131 20.31 -34.54 6.99
C PRO A 131 21.43 -33.74 6.31
N ALA A 132 21.85 -34.14 5.10
CA ALA A 132 22.85 -33.40 4.32
C ALA A 132 22.36 -32.01 3.87
N GLU A 133 21.06 -31.82 3.63
CA GLU A 133 20.49 -30.51 3.25
C GLU A 133 20.28 -29.57 4.44
N LEU A 134 20.35 -30.11 5.66
CA LEU A 134 20.22 -29.35 6.90
C LEU A 134 21.57 -28.82 7.39
N GLN A 135 22.68 -29.30 6.82
CA GLN A 135 24.01 -28.75 7.05
C GLN A 135 24.13 -27.47 6.23
N ALA A 136 24.30 -26.34 6.92
CA ALA A 136 24.58 -25.08 6.26
C ALA A 136 25.94 -25.19 5.57
N VAL A 137 26.00 -24.90 4.27
CA VAL A 137 27.25 -24.60 3.56
C VAL A 137 27.97 -23.54 4.39
N THR A 138 29.10 -23.91 4.97
CA THR A 138 29.91 -22.97 5.75
C THR A 138 30.65 -22.06 4.77
N MET A 139 31.02 -20.86 5.21
CA MET A 139 31.70 -19.90 4.33
C MET A 139 33.02 -20.45 3.77
N ASP A 140 33.58 -21.49 4.38
CA ASP A 140 34.80 -22.19 3.96
C ASP A 140 34.57 -23.15 2.77
N ASP A 141 33.34 -23.58 2.49
CA ASP A 141 33.03 -24.54 1.41
C ASP A 141 32.89 -23.87 0.02
N LEU A 142 32.87 -22.53 -0.03
CA LEU A 142 32.69 -21.79 -1.29
C LEU A 142 34.01 -21.51 -2.02
N ASP A 143 35.16 -21.69 -1.36
CA ASP A 143 36.47 -21.41 -1.93
C ASP A 143 37.05 -22.60 -2.73
N GLU A 144 36.49 -23.81 -2.61
CA GLU A 144 37.04 -25.01 -3.28
C GLU A 144 36.49 -25.26 -4.70
N ASP A 145 35.35 -24.66 -5.08
CA ASP A 145 34.71 -24.91 -6.39
C ASP A 145 35.10 -23.91 -7.50
N GLU A 146 35.77 -22.79 -7.20
CA GLU A 146 36.17 -21.79 -8.20
C GLU A 146 37.56 -22.04 -8.85
N GLU A 147 38.36 -22.99 -8.35
CA GLU A 147 39.75 -23.16 -8.81
C GLU A 147 39.92 -24.12 -10.01
N SER A 148 38.87 -24.82 -10.45
CA SER A 148 38.94 -25.80 -11.53
C SER A 148 38.36 -25.34 -12.87
N ALA A 149 38.61 -24.09 -13.31
CA ALA A 149 38.37 -23.69 -14.71
C ALA A 149 39.13 -22.42 -15.15
N THR A 150 40.45 -22.33 -14.96
CA THR A 150 41.26 -21.34 -15.69
C THR A 150 42.12 -21.99 -16.76
N SER A 151 41.81 -21.72 -18.04
CA SER A 151 42.81 -21.77 -19.11
C SER A 151 42.63 -20.64 -20.13
N ALA A 152 43.51 -19.65 -20.00
CA ALA A 152 44.14 -18.85 -21.05
C ALA A 152 43.28 -18.03 -22.05
N ALA A 153 43.25 -16.70 -21.86
CA ALA A 153 43.70 -15.72 -22.86
C ALA A 153 43.72 -14.28 -22.30
N GLN A 154 44.64 -13.48 -22.82
CA GLN A 154 45.17 -12.24 -22.25
C GLN A 154 44.32 -10.96 -22.49
N ARG A 155 44.47 -10.02 -21.54
CA ARG A 155 44.11 -8.57 -21.47
C ARG A 155 44.45 -7.74 -22.76
N PRO A 156 43.87 -6.53 -23.01
CA PRO A 156 44.13 -5.36 -22.15
C PRO A 156 43.05 -4.25 -21.96
N SER A 157 43.31 -3.49 -20.90
CA SER A 157 42.80 -2.21 -20.37
C SER A 157 42.40 -1.12 -21.38
N ALA A 158 41.30 -0.39 -21.12
CA ALA A 158 41.27 1.09 -21.03
C ALA A 158 39.86 1.65 -20.75
N THR A 159 39.84 2.65 -19.87
CA THR A 159 38.73 3.51 -19.45
C THR A 159 38.10 4.31 -20.60
N LEU A 160 36.77 4.39 -20.65
CA LEU A 160 36.07 5.58 -21.18
C LEU A 160 34.68 5.69 -20.56
N ALA A 161 34.57 6.59 -19.59
CA ALA A 161 33.32 7.13 -19.10
C ALA A 161 32.72 8.01 -20.21
N ILE A 162 31.59 7.58 -20.78
CA ILE A 162 30.68 8.43 -21.55
C ILE A 162 29.29 8.21 -20.97
N GLY A 163 28.75 9.27 -20.37
CA GLY A 163 27.41 9.29 -19.82
C GLY A 163 26.36 9.13 -20.92
N GLY A 164 25.39 8.26 -20.67
CA GLY A 164 24.16 8.11 -21.42
C GLY A 164 23.04 7.80 -20.44
N ALA A 165 22.15 8.77 -20.26
CA ALA A 165 21.01 8.72 -19.34
C ALA A 165 20.06 7.56 -19.68
N LEU A 166 19.85 6.66 -18.73
CA LEU A 166 18.72 5.73 -18.74
C LEU A 166 17.60 6.32 -17.89
N ALA A 167 16.48 6.60 -18.57
CA ALA A 167 15.26 7.12 -18.00
C ALA A 167 14.64 6.11 -17.02
N ARG A 168 14.55 6.53 -15.76
CA ARG A 168 13.72 5.95 -14.69
C ARG A 168 12.25 6.32 -14.95
N PRO A 169 11.28 5.39 -14.96
CA PRO A 169 9.88 5.74 -14.73
C PRO A 169 9.74 6.13 -13.25
N GLY A 170 9.39 7.38 -12.98
CA GLY A 170 9.38 7.94 -11.63
C GLY A 170 7.99 7.99 -11.03
N TRP A 171 7.71 7.11 -10.06
CA TRP A 171 6.90 7.43 -8.87
C TRP A 171 7.45 6.62 -7.69
N LEU A 172 7.58 7.30 -6.54
CA LEU A 172 8.19 6.90 -5.26
C LEU A 172 9.74 7.02 -5.18
N SER A 173 10.18 8.21 -4.78
CA SER A 173 11.37 8.37 -3.96
C SER A 173 11.12 9.50 -2.97
N SER A 174 11.00 9.16 -1.68
CA SER A 174 11.33 10.05 -0.57
C SER A 174 12.47 9.39 0.24
N PRO A 175 13.38 10.16 0.85
CA PRO A 175 14.63 9.66 1.41
C PRO A 175 14.44 8.78 2.63
N THR A 176 15.22 7.72 2.66
CA THR A 176 15.76 7.14 3.87
C THR A 176 16.52 8.19 4.68
N LEU A 177 16.05 8.45 5.90
CA LEU A 177 16.88 8.96 6.99
C LEU A 177 17.15 7.76 7.92
N GLY A 178 18.42 7.42 8.03
CA GLY A 178 18.88 6.15 8.60
C GLY A 178 18.89 6.12 10.13
N ARG A 179 18.70 4.91 10.63
CA ARG A 179 19.63 4.23 11.56
C ARG A 179 19.88 4.93 12.91
N ALA A 180 19.09 4.53 13.91
CA ALA A 180 19.57 4.32 15.27
C ALA A 180 18.74 3.21 15.96
N ASN A 181 19.41 2.38 16.74
CA ASN A 181 18.92 1.29 17.60
C ASN A 181 18.64 -0.07 16.93
N ARG A 182 19.74 -0.79 16.63
CA ARG A 182 19.84 -2.22 16.93
C ARG A 182 20.56 -2.36 18.28
N PHE A 183 20.02 -3.15 19.21
CA PHE A 183 20.67 -4.25 19.93
C PHE A 183 19.79 -4.74 21.09
N LEU A 184 19.79 -6.08 21.28
CA LEU A 184 19.18 -6.90 22.36
C LEU A 184 17.67 -7.18 22.21
N SER A 185 17.14 -8.42 22.21
CA SER A 185 17.66 -9.69 22.73
C SER A 185 17.10 -10.91 21.99
N THR A 186 17.97 -11.91 21.84
CA THR A 186 17.66 -13.33 21.65
C THR A 186 17.47 -13.98 23.03
N ALA A 187 16.48 -14.85 23.21
CA ALA A 187 16.55 -16.15 23.92
C ALA A 187 15.23 -16.58 24.60
N ALA A 188 14.99 -17.89 24.53
CA ALA A 188 14.11 -18.75 25.35
C ALA A 188 12.59 -18.67 25.01
N VAL A 189 11.84 -19.77 24.81
CA VAL A 189 11.96 -21.15 25.31
C VAL A 189 11.36 -22.13 24.28
N SER A 190 12.17 -23.09 23.83
CA SER A 190 11.69 -24.44 23.50
C SER A 190 11.80 -25.28 24.76
N LEU A 191 10.73 -26.02 25.11
CA LEU A 191 10.76 -27.30 25.84
C LEU A 191 9.31 -27.71 26.16
N MET A 192 8.69 -28.52 25.31
CA MET A 192 7.72 -29.57 25.73
C MET A 192 7.66 -30.64 24.63
N ASN A 193 8.24 -31.81 24.91
CA ASN A 193 7.98 -33.05 24.15
C ASN A 193 6.71 -33.71 24.70
N PRO A 194 5.74 -34.09 23.86
CA PRO A 194 4.86 -35.20 24.15
C PRO A 194 5.30 -36.48 23.41
N ARG A 195 5.11 -37.60 24.09
CA ARG A 195 5.45 -38.97 23.73
C ARG A 195 4.73 -39.47 22.46
N ARG A 196 5.40 -40.38 21.74
CA ARG A 196 4.83 -41.30 20.70
C ARG A 196 3.56 -42.00 21.19
N PRO A 197 2.64 -42.34 20.26
CA PRO A 197 2.55 -43.75 19.86
C PRO A 197 2.36 -44.02 18.35
N LEU A 198 2.41 -45.32 18.06
CA LEU A 198 2.59 -46.07 16.80
C LEU A 198 1.61 -45.81 15.64
N GLY A 199 2.18 -45.93 14.44
CA GLY A 199 1.52 -46.24 13.17
C GLY A 199 2.55 -46.10 12.04
N THR A 200 3.25 -47.17 11.68
CA THR A 200 4.32 -47.14 10.66
C THR A 200 3.74 -47.03 9.25
N LEU A 201 3.56 -45.80 8.79
CA LEU A 201 3.67 -45.46 7.37
C LEU A 201 5.16 -45.19 7.08
N GLU A 202 5.69 -45.84 6.04
CA GLU A 202 7.08 -45.68 5.61
C GLU A 202 7.32 -44.22 5.21
N LYS A 203 8.24 -43.55 5.90
CA LYS A 203 8.52 -42.12 5.67
C LYS A 203 9.47 -41.98 4.48
N VAL A 204 9.16 -41.09 3.53
CA VAL A 204 9.93 -40.93 2.30
C VAL A 204 11.00 -39.85 2.45
N LYS A 205 12.26 -40.19 2.20
CA LYS A 205 13.37 -39.22 2.19
C LYS A 205 13.40 -38.49 0.85
N VAL A 206 13.53 -37.17 0.87
CA VAL A 206 13.54 -36.36 -0.35
C VAL A 206 14.74 -35.41 -0.38
N ARG A 207 15.32 -35.25 -1.58
CA ARG A 207 16.44 -34.38 -1.90
C ARG A 207 16.03 -33.39 -2.99
N THR A 208 16.50 -32.15 -2.91
CA THR A 208 16.38 -31.12 -3.94
C THR A 208 17.25 -31.49 -5.14
N LEU A 209 16.63 -31.56 -6.32
CA LEU A 209 17.30 -31.92 -7.57
C LEU A 209 17.53 -30.67 -8.42
N SER A 210 18.73 -30.50 -8.98
CA SER A 210 18.98 -29.46 -9.98
C SER A 210 18.31 -29.82 -11.31
N VAL A 211 18.08 -28.82 -12.18
CA VAL A 211 17.43 -29.03 -13.49
C VAL A 211 18.15 -30.11 -14.33
N GLU A 212 19.47 -30.18 -14.22
CA GLU A 212 20.33 -31.10 -14.99
C GLU A 212 20.33 -32.54 -14.44
N GLN A 213 19.84 -32.75 -13.22
CA GLN A 213 19.86 -34.04 -12.52
C GLN A 213 18.52 -34.79 -12.59
N ARG A 214 17.47 -34.18 -13.16
CA ARG A 214 16.11 -34.72 -13.12
C ARG A 214 15.81 -35.67 -14.27
N THR A 215 15.21 -36.81 -13.94
CA THR A 215 14.77 -37.83 -14.89
C THR A 215 13.25 -37.79 -15.16
N GLU A 216 12.78 -38.55 -16.14
CA GLU A 216 11.34 -38.75 -16.39
C GLU A 216 10.61 -39.33 -15.15
N GLU A 217 11.24 -40.28 -14.46
CA GLU A 217 10.69 -40.88 -13.24
C GLU A 217 10.55 -39.87 -12.09
N ASP A 218 11.45 -38.87 -12.00
CA ASP A 218 11.35 -37.81 -11.00
C ASP A 218 10.16 -36.88 -11.23
N ILE A 219 9.70 -36.77 -12.48
CA ILE A 219 8.58 -35.90 -12.87
C ILE A 219 7.27 -36.68 -12.77
N GLU A 220 7.11 -37.75 -13.53
CA GLU A 220 5.83 -38.46 -13.62
C GLU A 220 5.59 -39.42 -12.44
N GLY A 221 6.65 -40.06 -11.92
CA GLY A 221 6.50 -41.12 -10.92
C GLY A 221 5.72 -42.33 -11.44
N SER A 222 5.61 -43.38 -10.63
CA SER A 222 4.87 -44.60 -11.01
C SER A 222 3.37 -44.50 -10.68
N ASN A 223 3.03 -43.68 -9.67
CA ASN A 223 1.69 -43.50 -9.11
C ASN A 223 1.40 -42.02 -8.81
N GLY A 224 0.13 -41.66 -8.60
CA GLY A 224 -0.30 -40.26 -8.42
C GLY A 224 0.22 -39.51 -7.17
N ASN A 225 0.84 -40.20 -6.21
CA ASN A 225 1.54 -39.61 -5.05
C ASN A 225 3.07 -39.83 -5.13
N GLU A 226 3.58 -40.05 -6.33
CA GLU A 226 5.01 -40.12 -6.66
C GLU A 226 5.38 -39.00 -7.64
N GLY A 227 6.65 -38.90 -8.03
CA GLY A 227 7.13 -37.84 -8.91
C GLY A 227 6.94 -36.44 -8.31
N LEU A 228 6.39 -35.49 -9.09
CA LEU A 228 6.13 -34.11 -8.64
C LEU A 228 5.06 -33.98 -7.55
N LEU A 229 4.19 -34.98 -7.37
CA LEU A 229 3.08 -34.92 -6.41
C LEU A 229 3.37 -35.65 -5.10
N LEU A 230 4.63 -36.04 -4.89
CA LEU A 230 5.05 -36.65 -3.64
C LEU A 230 4.77 -35.74 -2.44
N GLY A 231 4.19 -36.34 -1.40
CA GLY A 231 4.01 -35.71 -0.10
C GLY A 231 2.65 -35.03 0.08
N ARG A 232 1.58 -35.62 -0.46
CA ARG A 232 0.22 -35.07 -0.34
C ARG A 232 -0.18 -34.81 1.12
N PRO A 233 -0.60 -33.57 1.47
CA PRO A 233 -1.13 -33.26 2.79
C PRO A 233 -2.59 -33.73 2.92
N PRO A 234 -3.10 -33.97 4.14
CA PRO A 234 -4.43 -34.53 4.36
C PRO A 234 -5.58 -33.62 3.86
N GLU A 235 -5.35 -32.31 3.80
CA GLU A 235 -6.32 -31.34 3.29
C GLU A 235 -6.43 -31.33 1.75
N GLU A 236 -5.47 -31.94 1.05
CA GLU A 236 -5.44 -31.95 -0.42
C GLU A 236 -6.26 -33.13 -0.97
N PRO A 237 -7.15 -32.90 -1.96
CA PRO A 237 -7.98 -33.97 -2.53
C PRO A 237 -7.17 -35.11 -3.16
N ASP A 238 -7.72 -36.32 -3.13
CA ASP A 238 -7.17 -37.51 -3.81
C ASP A 238 -7.50 -37.55 -5.31
N GLN A 239 -8.13 -36.51 -5.84
CA GLN A 239 -8.54 -36.46 -7.24
C GLN A 239 -7.32 -36.20 -8.14
N PRO A 240 -7.13 -36.96 -9.23
CA PRO A 240 -6.06 -36.68 -10.19
C PRO A 240 -6.28 -35.30 -10.82
N ILE A 241 -5.21 -34.51 -10.93
CA ILE A 241 -5.29 -33.15 -11.48
C ILE A 241 -5.08 -33.19 -12.99
N THR A 242 -3.89 -33.62 -13.41
CA THR A 242 -3.44 -33.79 -14.80
C THR A 242 -2.10 -34.55 -14.81
N GLU A 243 -1.44 -34.66 -15.95
CA GLU A 243 -0.06 -35.18 -16.08
C GLU A 243 0.95 -34.27 -15.36
N ASN A 244 1.92 -34.84 -14.65
CA ASN A 244 2.84 -34.05 -13.81
C ASN A 244 3.67 -33.07 -14.64
N SER A 245 4.06 -33.47 -15.86
CA SER A 245 4.70 -32.59 -16.83
C SER A 245 3.86 -31.34 -17.17
N LEU A 246 2.53 -31.43 -17.24
CA LEU A 246 1.66 -30.27 -17.50
C LEU A 246 1.55 -29.35 -16.26
N LEU A 247 1.57 -29.91 -15.05
CA LEU A 247 1.65 -29.12 -13.81
C LEU A 247 2.94 -28.30 -13.76
N GLU A 248 4.04 -28.88 -14.21
CA GLU A 248 5.31 -28.17 -14.24
C GLU A 248 5.31 -27.02 -15.25
N VAL A 249 4.71 -27.21 -16.42
CA VAL A 249 4.49 -26.12 -17.38
C VAL A 249 3.63 -25.01 -16.76
N LEU A 250 2.57 -25.37 -16.02
CA LEU A 250 1.70 -24.41 -15.33
C LEU A 250 2.48 -23.56 -14.31
N ASP A 251 3.27 -24.20 -13.44
CA ASP A 251 4.14 -23.49 -12.49
C ASP A 251 5.11 -22.56 -13.21
N GLY A 252 5.73 -23.03 -14.30
CA GLY A 252 6.62 -22.21 -15.11
C GLY A 252 5.94 -21.03 -15.83
N ILE A 253 4.67 -21.16 -16.24
CA ILE A 253 3.86 -20.04 -16.79
C ILE A 253 3.66 -18.96 -15.72
N VAL A 254 3.30 -19.36 -14.50
CA VAL A 254 3.10 -18.40 -13.39
C VAL A 254 4.40 -17.67 -13.08
N MET A 255 5.52 -18.41 -13.01
CA MET A 255 6.85 -17.85 -12.80
C MET A 255 7.26 -16.90 -13.94
N MET A 256 7.05 -17.28 -15.20
CA MET A 256 7.35 -16.44 -16.37
C MET A 256 6.59 -15.11 -16.32
N TYR A 257 5.31 -15.15 -15.89
CA TYR A 257 4.51 -13.95 -15.74
C TYR A 257 5.10 -12.99 -14.71
N ASN A 258 5.51 -13.53 -13.55
CA ASN A 258 6.15 -12.77 -12.49
C ASN A 258 7.48 -12.14 -12.94
N LEU A 259 8.34 -12.92 -13.60
CA LEU A 259 9.70 -12.49 -13.94
C LEU A 259 9.74 -11.37 -14.98
N SER A 260 8.84 -11.40 -15.97
CA SER A 260 8.94 -10.44 -17.09
C SER A 260 7.59 -9.99 -17.68
N VAL A 261 6.63 -10.89 -17.88
CA VAL A 261 5.47 -10.57 -18.74
C VAL A 261 4.63 -9.44 -18.17
N HIS A 262 4.40 -9.40 -16.86
CA HIS A 262 3.65 -8.31 -16.24
C HIS A 262 4.25 -6.93 -16.53
N GLN A 263 5.58 -6.80 -16.38
CA GLN A 263 6.29 -5.55 -16.64
C GLN A 263 6.20 -5.15 -18.12
N GLN A 264 6.27 -6.12 -19.03
CA GLN A 264 6.16 -5.86 -20.47
C GLN A 264 4.76 -5.38 -20.86
N LEU A 265 3.70 -5.97 -20.29
CA LEU A 265 2.33 -5.47 -20.45
C LEU A 265 2.24 -4.00 -20.01
N GLY A 266 2.77 -3.65 -18.83
CA GLY A 266 2.77 -2.26 -18.37
C GLY A 266 3.51 -1.30 -19.30
N LYS A 267 4.67 -1.68 -19.85
CA LYS A 267 5.43 -0.84 -20.79
C LYS A 267 4.68 -0.56 -22.09
N MET A 268 3.82 -1.48 -22.54
CA MET A 268 3.05 -1.32 -23.76
C MET A 268 1.93 -0.27 -23.61
N VAL A 269 1.44 -0.02 -22.39
CA VAL A 269 0.52 1.09 -22.11
C VAL A 269 1.17 2.44 -22.38
N GLY A 270 2.47 2.59 -22.13
CA GLY A 270 3.20 3.84 -22.37
C GLY A 270 3.18 4.32 -23.82
N VAL A 271 2.92 3.43 -24.78
CA VAL A 271 2.71 3.83 -26.19
C VAL A 271 1.45 4.71 -26.34
N SER A 272 0.42 4.47 -25.52
CA SER A 272 -0.78 5.33 -25.49
C SER A 272 -0.45 6.73 -24.95
N ASP A 273 0.41 6.81 -23.93
CA ASP A 273 0.86 8.08 -23.36
C ASP A 273 1.67 8.87 -24.39
N ASP A 274 2.59 8.21 -25.10
CA ASP A 274 3.35 8.80 -26.20
C ASP A 274 2.40 9.34 -27.30
N VAL A 275 1.39 8.56 -27.71
CA VAL A 275 0.39 9.02 -28.71
C VAL A 275 -0.29 10.31 -28.24
N ASN A 276 -0.70 10.37 -26.97
CA ASN A 276 -1.37 11.54 -26.42
C ASN A 276 -0.45 12.76 -26.32
N GLU A 277 0.80 12.57 -25.89
CA GLU A 277 1.81 13.64 -25.82
C GLU A 277 2.09 14.24 -27.20
N TYR A 278 2.33 13.40 -28.21
CA TYR A 278 2.55 13.85 -29.58
C TYR A 278 1.30 14.49 -30.19
N ALA A 279 0.10 14.01 -29.87
CA ALA A 279 -1.15 14.64 -30.30
C ALA A 279 -1.31 16.05 -29.70
N MET A 280 -1.01 16.23 -28.41
CA MET A 280 -1.02 17.54 -27.76
C MET A 280 0.04 18.48 -28.35
N ALA A 281 1.27 17.98 -28.55
CA ALA A 281 2.37 18.76 -29.14
C ALA A 281 2.06 19.20 -30.57
N LEU A 282 1.43 18.33 -31.37
CA LEU A 282 0.99 18.67 -32.72
C LEU A 282 -0.06 19.79 -32.69
N LYS A 283 -1.08 19.66 -31.82
CA LYS A 283 -2.14 20.67 -31.65
C LYS A 283 -1.58 22.03 -31.21
N ASP A 284 -0.67 22.05 -30.24
CA ASP A 284 0.00 23.28 -29.79
C ASP A 284 0.86 23.90 -30.90
N THR A 285 1.53 23.07 -31.71
CA THR A 285 2.30 23.53 -32.86
C THR A 285 1.40 24.15 -33.93
N GLU A 286 0.25 23.54 -34.23
CA GLU A 286 -0.77 24.09 -35.14
C GLU A 286 -1.32 25.44 -34.66
N GLU A 287 -1.57 25.55 -33.35
CA GLU A 287 -1.98 26.81 -32.73
C GLU A 287 -0.88 27.88 -32.85
N LYS A 288 0.39 27.52 -32.62
CA LYS A 288 1.55 28.42 -32.83
C LYS A 288 1.71 28.87 -34.28
N ILE A 289 1.49 27.97 -35.25
CA ILE A 289 1.51 28.31 -36.68
C ILE A 289 0.42 29.34 -36.97
N SER A 290 -0.81 29.10 -36.48
CA SER A 290 -1.94 30.02 -36.70
C SER A 290 -1.71 31.44 -36.15
N ARG A 291 -0.91 31.55 -35.06
CA ARG A 291 -0.56 32.82 -34.41
C ARG A 291 0.73 33.46 -34.93
N CYS A 292 1.45 32.80 -35.84
CA CYS A 292 2.77 33.24 -36.26
C CYS A 292 2.70 34.55 -37.09
N PRO A 293 3.46 35.60 -36.73
CA PRO A 293 3.48 36.84 -37.49
C PRO A 293 4.08 36.66 -38.89
N LYS A 294 3.43 37.24 -39.92
CA LYS A 294 3.88 37.16 -41.33
C LYS A 294 5.31 37.67 -41.59
N ARG A 295 5.89 38.45 -40.67
CA ARG A 295 7.25 39.02 -40.77
C ARG A 295 8.36 38.03 -40.40
N ARG A 296 8.06 36.94 -39.69
CA ARG A 296 9.04 35.93 -39.24
C ARG A 296 8.85 34.61 -40.00
N ARG A 297 9.28 34.60 -41.28
CA ARG A 297 9.19 33.39 -42.13
C ARG A 297 10.09 32.26 -41.64
N ASP A 298 11.23 32.61 -41.06
CA ASP A 298 12.17 31.70 -40.40
C ASP A 298 11.49 30.82 -39.34
N ILE A 299 10.69 31.43 -38.46
CA ILE A 299 9.96 30.71 -37.42
C ILE A 299 8.82 29.87 -38.03
N HIS A 300 8.10 30.44 -38.99
CA HIS A 300 6.99 29.74 -39.65
C HIS A 300 7.45 28.46 -40.38
N GLU A 301 8.59 28.51 -41.08
CA GLU A 301 9.17 27.33 -41.74
C GLU A 301 9.58 26.26 -40.73
N GLU A 302 10.16 26.63 -39.60
CA GLU A 302 10.56 25.67 -38.56
C GLU A 302 9.36 25.03 -37.83
N LEU A 303 8.30 25.81 -37.61
CA LEU A 303 7.04 25.28 -37.10
C LEU A 303 6.39 24.29 -38.07
N LEU A 304 6.42 24.55 -39.38
CA LEU A 304 5.91 23.61 -40.39
C LEU A 304 6.72 22.31 -40.42
N LYS A 305 8.05 22.38 -40.28
CA LYS A 305 8.89 21.17 -40.13
C LYS A 305 8.51 20.39 -38.88
N SER A 306 8.36 21.08 -37.74
CA SER A 306 7.96 20.47 -36.47
C SER A 306 6.59 19.80 -36.57
N GLN A 307 5.61 20.46 -37.21
CA GLN A 307 4.28 19.90 -37.47
C GLN A 307 4.39 18.59 -38.29
N LYS A 308 5.21 18.58 -39.33
CA LYS A 308 5.43 17.37 -40.15
C LYS A 308 6.03 16.23 -39.33
N VAL A 309 7.07 16.50 -38.54
CA VAL A 309 7.71 15.50 -37.68
C VAL A 309 6.73 14.94 -36.65
N PHE A 310 5.97 15.80 -35.96
CA PHE A 310 4.96 15.35 -35.00
C PHE A 310 3.84 14.54 -35.65
N SER A 311 3.37 14.94 -36.83
CA SER A 311 2.35 14.21 -37.59
C SER A 311 2.82 12.82 -38.05
N GLU A 312 4.03 12.72 -38.62
CA GLU A 312 4.60 11.42 -39.02
C GLU A 312 4.79 10.49 -37.81
N LYS A 313 5.34 11.02 -36.70
CA LYS A 313 5.55 10.25 -35.48
C LYS A 313 4.23 9.79 -34.87
N LEU A 314 3.22 10.66 -34.82
CA LEU A 314 1.88 10.34 -34.34
C LEU A 314 1.23 9.23 -35.18
N ASN A 315 1.38 9.26 -36.51
CA ASN A 315 0.87 8.21 -37.40
C ASN A 315 1.52 6.85 -37.13
N HIS A 316 2.85 6.82 -36.95
CA HIS A 316 3.57 5.59 -36.58
C HIS A 316 3.13 5.04 -35.22
N LEU A 317 3.05 5.90 -34.19
CA LEU A 317 2.61 5.50 -32.86
C LEU A 317 1.16 5.03 -32.85
N SER A 318 0.27 5.69 -33.58
CA SER A 318 -1.14 5.30 -33.70
C SER A 318 -1.30 3.92 -34.33
N ARG A 319 -0.53 3.60 -35.37
CA ARG A 319 -0.51 2.24 -35.97
C ARG A 319 0.01 1.19 -34.99
N ARG A 320 1.08 1.50 -34.25
CA ARG A 320 1.62 0.62 -33.21
C ARG A 320 0.60 0.36 -32.11
N LEU A 321 -0.08 1.41 -31.63
CA LEU A 321 -1.12 1.30 -30.61
C LEU A 321 -2.30 0.44 -31.09
N ALA A 322 -2.75 0.63 -32.35
CA ALA A 322 -3.78 -0.23 -32.93
C ALA A 322 -3.36 -1.71 -32.97
N TRP A 323 -2.11 -1.99 -33.34
CA TRP A 323 -1.58 -3.36 -33.34
C TRP A 323 -1.52 -3.95 -31.92
N ILE A 324 -1.04 -3.19 -30.94
CA ILE A 324 -1.02 -3.59 -29.52
C ILE A 324 -2.43 -3.92 -29.02
N ASN A 325 -3.42 -3.06 -29.30
CA ASN A 325 -4.79 -3.27 -28.86
C ASN A 325 -5.41 -4.56 -29.45
N VAL A 326 -5.10 -4.88 -30.70
CA VAL A 326 -5.65 -6.07 -31.37
C VAL A 326 -4.90 -7.36 -30.99
N THR A 327 -3.59 -7.30 -30.73
CA THR A 327 -2.77 -8.51 -30.53
C THR A 327 -2.46 -8.83 -29.07
N ILE A 328 -2.33 -7.80 -28.23
CA ILE A 328 -1.92 -7.91 -26.82
C ILE A 328 -3.10 -7.66 -25.88
N TYR A 329 -3.87 -6.59 -26.10
CA TYR A 329 -5.03 -6.25 -25.26
C TYR A 329 -6.36 -6.76 -25.81
N SER A 330 -6.33 -7.86 -26.56
CA SER A 330 -7.54 -8.48 -27.12
C SER A 330 -8.38 -9.18 -26.04
N LYS A 331 -9.66 -9.42 -26.35
CA LYS A 331 -10.57 -10.15 -25.45
C LYS A 331 -10.09 -11.57 -25.14
N GLU A 332 -9.51 -12.25 -26.12
CA GLU A 332 -8.92 -13.58 -25.91
C GLU A 332 -7.73 -13.52 -24.95
N LYS A 333 -6.85 -12.53 -25.10
CA LYS A 333 -5.67 -12.38 -24.24
C LYS A 333 -6.05 -11.97 -22.82
N MET A 334 -7.12 -11.19 -22.69
CA MET A 334 -7.74 -10.90 -21.39
C MET A 334 -8.22 -12.17 -20.69
N GLN A 335 -8.83 -13.12 -21.42
CA GLN A 335 -9.27 -14.40 -20.86
C GLN A 335 -8.10 -15.27 -20.40
N ASP A 336 -6.96 -15.24 -21.11
CA ASP A 336 -5.75 -15.97 -20.69
C ASP A 336 -5.21 -15.43 -19.35
N ILE A 337 -5.14 -14.10 -19.19
CA ILE A 337 -4.69 -13.48 -17.93
C ILE A 337 -5.71 -13.70 -16.80
N TYR A 338 -6.99 -13.68 -17.11
CA TYR A 338 -8.04 -14.00 -16.14
C TYR A 338 -8.01 -15.46 -15.70
N TRP A 339 -7.73 -16.38 -16.62
CA TRP A 339 -7.50 -17.78 -16.30
C TRP A 339 -6.29 -17.95 -15.39
N LEU A 340 -5.17 -17.27 -15.68
CA LEU A 340 -3.98 -17.27 -14.83
C LEU A 340 -4.26 -16.73 -13.42
N LEU A 341 -5.04 -15.66 -13.30
CA LEU A 341 -5.51 -15.13 -12.01
C LEU A 341 -6.27 -16.20 -11.22
N ARG A 342 -7.22 -16.90 -11.85
CA ARG A 342 -8.00 -17.97 -11.21
C ARG A 342 -7.15 -19.17 -10.79
N VAL A 343 -6.14 -19.53 -11.59
CA VAL A 343 -5.13 -20.54 -11.23
C VAL A 343 -4.39 -20.12 -9.95
N CYS A 344 -3.91 -18.87 -9.88
CA CYS A 344 -3.17 -18.39 -8.73
C CYS A 344 -4.05 -18.35 -7.47
N ILE A 345 -5.29 -17.85 -7.59
CA ILE A 345 -6.26 -17.83 -6.48
C ILE A 345 -6.48 -19.25 -5.92
N ARG A 346 -6.75 -20.24 -6.79
CA ARG A 346 -6.91 -21.64 -6.35
C ARG A 346 -5.64 -22.18 -5.72
N THR A 347 -4.48 -21.93 -6.32
CA THR A 347 -3.18 -22.37 -5.79
C THR A 347 -2.96 -21.84 -4.36
N ILE A 348 -3.24 -20.55 -4.15
CA ILE A 348 -3.13 -19.90 -2.83
C ILE A 348 -4.11 -20.52 -1.83
N GLU A 349 -5.37 -20.74 -2.22
CA GLU A 349 -6.38 -21.34 -1.33
C GLU A 349 -6.10 -22.80 -0.97
N HIS A 350 -5.53 -23.59 -1.88
CA HIS A 350 -5.08 -24.95 -1.58
C HIS A 350 -3.85 -24.91 -0.65
N GLY A 351 -2.88 -24.05 -0.94
CA GLY A 351 -1.74 -23.84 -0.05
C GLY A 351 -2.14 -23.39 1.35
N ASP A 352 -3.07 -22.43 1.47
CA ASP A 352 -3.53 -21.86 2.74
C ASP A 352 -4.11 -22.93 3.68
N ARG A 353 -4.83 -23.91 3.11
CA ARG A 353 -5.43 -25.04 3.85
C ARG A 353 -4.41 -25.95 4.51
N THR A 354 -3.18 -26.02 4.01
CA THR A 354 -2.11 -26.88 4.57
C THR A 354 -1.51 -26.36 5.90
N GLY A 355 -2.02 -25.24 6.41
CA GLY A 355 -1.59 -24.66 7.69
C GLY A 355 -0.17 -24.10 7.61
N SER A 356 0.74 -24.60 8.45
CA SER A 356 2.14 -24.16 8.49
C SER A 356 2.90 -24.40 7.20
N LEU A 357 2.53 -25.41 6.40
CA LEU A 357 3.20 -25.70 5.13
C LEU A 357 2.97 -24.62 4.06
N PHE A 358 1.97 -23.76 4.24
CA PHE A 358 1.77 -22.58 3.39
C PHE A 358 3.01 -21.68 3.33
N ALA A 359 3.83 -21.66 4.38
CA ALA A 359 5.08 -20.92 4.44
C ALA A 359 6.08 -21.29 3.33
N PHE A 360 5.99 -22.51 2.77
CA PHE A 360 6.85 -22.97 1.67
C PHE A 360 6.46 -22.45 0.30
N MET A 361 5.25 -21.90 0.13
CA MET A 361 4.78 -21.38 -1.16
C MET A 361 5.73 -20.27 -1.65
N PRO A 362 6.15 -20.31 -2.93
CA PRO A 362 6.88 -19.20 -3.52
C PRO A 362 6.04 -17.92 -3.47
N GLU A 363 6.64 -16.80 -3.03
CA GLU A 363 5.89 -15.56 -2.82
C GLU A 363 5.28 -15.00 -4.12
N PHE A 364 5.86 -15.35 -5.27
CA PHE A 364 5.40 -14.87 -6.56
C PHE A 364 3.97 -15.29 -6.89
N TYR A 365 3.41 -16.35 -6.30
CA TYR A 365 2.00 -16.71 -6.53
C TYR A 365 1.03 -15.63 -6.05
N LEU A 366 1.34 -15.01 -4.90
CA LEU A 366 0.58 -13.84 -4.41
C LEU A 366 0.80 -12.64 -5.32
N SER A 367 2.05 -12.38 -5.71
CA SER A 367 2.40 -11.28 -6.63
C SER A 367 1.66 -11.40 -7.95
N VAL A 368 1.64 -12.58 -8.57
CA VAL A 368 0.97 -12.83 -9.85
C VAL A 368 -0.54 -12.68 -9.73
N ALA A 369 -1.17 -13.14 -8.63
CA ALA A 369 -2.59 -12.91 -8.41
C ALA A 369 -2.92 -11.40 -8.36
N MET A 370 -2.16 -10.61 -7.58
CA MET A 370 -2.37 -9.16 -7.50
C MET A 370 -2.08 -8.45 -8.83
N ASN A 371 -0.99 -8.81 -9.49
CA ASN A 371 -0.52 -8.20 -10.74
C ASN A 371 -1.43 -8.54 -11.92
N SER A 372 -1.99 -9.75 -11.97
CA SER A 372 -2.95 -10.15 -13.01
C SER A 372 -4.25 -9.37 -12.86
N TYR A 373 -4.78 -9.21 -11.64
CA TYR A 373 -5.93 -8.34 -11.39
C TYR A 373 -5.65 -6.89 -11.81
N SER A 374 -4.50 -6.35 -11.41
CA SER A 374 -4.06 -5.00 -11.79
C SER A 374 -3.98 -4.83 -13.31
N ALA A 375 -3.40 -5.81 -14.01
CA ALA A 375 -3.29 -5.79 -15.47
C ALA A 375 -4.67 -5.83 -16.15
N LEU A 376 -5.55 -6.75 -15.75
CA LEU A 376 -6.92 -6.86 -16.28
C LEU A 376 -7.68 -5.54 -16.14
N LYS A 377 -7.48 -4.84 -15.03
CA LYS A 377 -8.18 -3.61 -14.71
C LYS A 377 -7.60 -2.40 -15.45
N ASN A 378 -6.28 -2.28 -15.47
CA ASN A 378 -5.59 -1.05 -15.87
C ASN A 378 -5.08 -1.08 -17.32
N TYR A 379 -4.83 -2.27 -17.89
CA TYR A 379 -4.21 -2.40 -19.21
C TYR A 379 -5.23 -2.76 -20.30
N PHE A 380 -6.22 -3.60 -20.00
CA PHE A 380 -7.23 -4.04 -20.96
C PHE A 380 -8.44 -3.08 -21.07
N SER A 381 -8.68 -2.27 -20.05
CA SER A 381 -9.65 -1.17 -20.07
C SER A 381 -9.04 0.04 -20.80
N PRO A 382 -9.67 0.68 -21.80
CA PRO A 382 -11.12 0.77 -22.08
C PRO A 382 -11.66 -0.15 -23.19
N VAL A 383 -10.84 -1.03 -23.77
CA VAL A 383 -11.21 -1.81 -24.98
C VAL A 383 -12.11 -2.99 -24.62
N ASN A 384 -11.88 -3.62 -23.47
CA ASN A 384 -12.64 -4.77 -22.99
C ASN A 384 -13.04 -4.57 -21.51
N SER A 385 -14.28 -4.92 -21.17
CA SER A 385 -14.76 -4.83 -19.78
C SER A 385 -14.48 -6.12 -19.01
N MET A 386 -13.95 -6.00 -17.80
CA MET A 386 -13.74 -7.14 -16.90
C MET A 386 -15.05 -7.74 -16.40
N GLU A 387 -16.12 -6.94 -16.38
CA GLU A 387 -17.44 -7.35 -15.91
C GLU A 387 -18.09 -8.43 -16.79
N GLU A 388 -17.63 -8.56 -18.05
CA GLU A 388 -18.11 -9.58 -18.98
C GLU A 388 -17.48 -10.96 -18.76
N LEU A 389 -16.49 -11.08 -17.86
CA LEU A 389 -15.77 -12.33 -17.64
C LEU A 389 -16.59 -13.33 -16.81
N PRO A 390 -16.51 -14.64 -17.12
CA PRO A 390 -17.32 -15.64 -16.45
C PRO A 390 -16.92 -15.77 -14.97
N GLY A 391 -17.91 -15.70 -14.08
CA GLY A 391 -17.68 -15.77 -12.63
C GLY A 391 -16.88 -14.59 -12.07
N TYR A 392 -16.91 -13.43 -12.73
CA TYR A 392 -16.15 -12.24 -12.32
C TYR A 392 -16.36 -11.86 -10.84
N GLU A 393 -17.62 -11.77 -10.38
CA GLU A 393 -17.91 -11.40 -8.99
C GLU A 393 -17.33 -12.41 -7.98
N GLU A 394 -17.40 -13.71 -8.30
CA GLU A 394 -16.86 -14.79 -7.47
C GLU A 394 -15.33 -14.73 -7.41
N THR A 395 -14.67 -14.52 -8.55
CA THR A 395 -13.22 -14.35 -8.61
C THR A 395 -12.78 -13.13 -7.79
N LEU A 396 -13.53 -12.02 -7.86
CA LEU A 396 -13.24 -10.85 -7.04
C LEU A 396 -13.38 -11.12 -5.54
N MET A 397 -14.42 -11.86 -5.14
CA MET A 397 -14.66 -12.21 -3.73
C MET A 397 -13.55 -13.11 -3.18
N ARG A 398 -13.10 -14.09 -3.96
CA ARG A 398 -12.00 -14.98 -3.58
C ARG A 398 -10.67 -14.23 -3.46
N LEU A 399 -10.37 -13.33 -4.40
CA LEU A 399 -9.20 -12.45 -4.28
C LEU A 399 -9.33 -11.50 -3.07
N ALA A 400 -10.52 -10.96 -2.80
CA ALA A 400 -10.77 -10.14 -1.61
C ALA A 400 -10.48 -10.91 -0.31
N ALA A 401 -10.90 -12.18 -0.22
CA ALA A 401 -10.62 -13.04 0.92
C ALA A 401 -9.10 -13.25 1.09
N ILE A 402 -8.37 -13.52 0.00
CA ILE A 402 -6.91 -13.65 0.05
C ILE A 402 -6.28 -12.35 0.58
N LEU A 403 -6.63 -11.19 0.02
CA LEU A 403 -6.07 -9.89 0.43
C LEU A 403 -6.40 -9.56 1.90
N ALA A 404 -7.65 -9.76 2.31
CA ALA A 404 -8.14 -9.45 3.66
C ALA A 404 -7.50 -10.31 4.75
N LYS A 405 -7.11 -11.56 4.45
CA LYS A 405 -6.44 -12.45 5.41
C LYS A 405 -4.92 -12.27 5.43
N HIS A 406 -4.30 -12.24 4.26
CA HIS A 406 -2.86 -12.49 4.18
C HIS A 406 -1.97 -11.29 4.49
N PHE A 407 -2.47 -10.04 4.42
CA PHE A 407 -1.65 -8.85 4.74
C PHE A 407 -1.14 -8.83 6.20
N ALA A 408 -1.84 -9.53 7.10
CA ALA A 408 -1.52 -9.67 8.52
C ALA A 408 -1.21 -11.12 8.93
N ASP A 409 -0.96 -12.02 7.97
CA ASP A 409 -0.70 -13.42 8.27
C ASP A 409 0.73 -13.64 8.78
N SER A 410 0.85 -14.20 9.98
CA SER A 410 2.14 -14.50 10.63
C SER A 410 3.03 -15.48 9.86
N ARG A 411 2.47 -16.30 8.97
CA ARG A 411 3.23 -17.22 8.11
C ARG A 411 3.98 -16.50 6.99
N ILE A 412 3.60 -15.25 6.70
CA ILE A 412 4.23 -14.41 5.69
C ILE A 412 5.22 -13.49 6.40
N VAL A 413 6.51 -13.75 6.22
CA VAL A 413 7.60 -13.03 6.88
C VAL A 413 8.15 -11.91 5.99
N GLY A 414 8.12 -12.08 4.67
CA GLY A 414 8.62 -11.09 3.70
C GLY A 414 7.91 -9.74 3.83
N THR A 415 8.65 -8.67 4.10
CA THR A 415 8.09 -7.32 4.26
C THR A 415 7.53 -6.77 2.95
N ASP A 416 8.20 -7.06 1.83
CA ASP A 416 7.88 -6.50 0.52
C ASP A 416 6.55 -7.08 -0.01
N ILE A 417 6.35 -8.39 0.16
CA ILE A 417 5.09 -9.03 -0.22
C ILE A 417 3.93 -8.62 0.70
N ARG A 418 4.18 -8.39 1.99
CA ARG A 418 3.17 -7.85 2.92
C ARG A 418 2.75 -6.43 2.56
N ASP A 419 3.71 -5.58 2.19
CA ASP A 419 3.42 -4.23 1.72
C ASP A 419 2.63 -4.27 0.40
N SER A 420 3.01 -5.17 -0.52
CA SER A 420 2.30 -5.40 -1.78
C SER A 420 0.85 -5.85 -1.56
N LEU A 421 0.59 -6.78 -0.63
CA LEU A 421 -0.76 -7.21 -0.24
C LEU A 421 -1.59 -6.04 0.32
N MET A 422 -0.96 -5.23 1.18
CA MET A 422 -1.62 -4.09 1.80
C MET A 422 -1.94 -3.00 0.77
N GLN A 423 -1.03 -2.72 -0.16
CA GLN A 423 -1.25 -1.81 -1.28
C GLN A 423 -2.31 -2.33 -2.26
N ALA A 424 -2.32 -3.65 -2.53
CA ALA A 424 -3.35 -4.27 -3.36
C ALA A 424 -4.72 -4.14 -2.70
N LEU A 425 -4.86 -4.42 -1.40
CA LEU A 425 -6.10 -4.24 -0.65
C LEU A 425 -6.56 -2.78 -0.65
N ALA A 426 -5.63 -1.83 -0.45
CA ALA A 426 -5.88 -0.41 -0.58
C ALA A 426 -6.47 -0.05 -1.97
N SER A 427 -5.81 -0.47 -3.04
CA SER A 427 -6.36 -0.28 -4.39
C SER A 427 -7.74 -0.96 -4.55
N TYR A 428 -7.94 -2.14 -3.95
CA TYR A 428 -9.16 -2.92 -4.05
C TYR A 428 -10.39 -2.22 -3.46
N VAL A 429 -10.26 -1.64 -2.26
CA VAL A 429 -11.35 -0.92 -1.59
C VAL A 429 -11.73 0.40 -2.29
N CYS A 430 -10.92 0.85 -3.25
CA CYS A 430 -11.19 2.08 -3.99
C CYS A 430 -12.27 1.97 -5.05
N TYR A 431 -12.61 0.78 -5.53
CA TYR A 431 -13.54 0.61 -6.64
C TYR A 431 -14.82 -0.11 -6.20
N PRO A 432 -16.01 0.28 -6.70
CA PRO A 432 -17.28 -0.24 -6.21
C PRO A 432 -17.43 -1.77 -6.29
N HIS A 433 -17.05 -2.41 -7.40
CA HIS A 433 -17.22 -3.86 -7.56
C HIS A 433 -16.28 -4.66 -6.66
N SER A 434 -15.03 -4.23 -6.53
CA SER A 434 -14.05 -4.88 -5.66
C SER A 434 -14.31 -4.60 -4.17
N LEU A 435 -14.82 -3.42 -3.82
CA LEU A 435 -15.28 -3.14 -2.46
C LEU A 435 -16.48 -4.03 -2.08
N ARG A 436 -17.48 -4.17 -2.96
CA ARG A 436 -18.60 -5.11 -2.74
C ARG A 436 -18.11 -6.55 -2.57
N ALA A 437 -17.05 -6.93 -3.26
CA ALA A 437 -16.43 -8.25 -3.08
C ALA A 437 -15.83 -8.41 -1.67
N VAL A 438 -15.16 -7.38 -1.14
CA VAL A 438 -14.69 -7.35 0.27
C VAL A 438 -15.88 -7.43 1.24
N GLU A 439 -17.00 -6.77 0.95
CA GLU A 439 -18.20 -6.81 1.79
C GLU A 439 -18.89 -8.20 1.83
N ARG A 440 -18.66 -9.04 0.81
CA ARG A 440 -19.26 -10.37 0.67
C ARG A 440 -18.43 -11.51 1.25
N ILE A 441 -17.16 -11.28 1.62
CA ILE A 441 -16.33 -12.32 2.26
C ILE A 441 -16.92 -12.70 3.64
N PRO A 442 -16.56 -13.88 4.20
CA PRO A 442 -17.05 -14.33 5.50
C PRO A 442 -16.90 -13.27 6.60
N GLU A 443 -17.91 -13.14 7.46
CA GLU A 443 -17.96 -12.10 8.48
C GLU A 443 -16.77 -12.13 9.44
N GLU A 444 -16.38 -13.32 9.91
CA GLU A 444 -15.20 -13.50 10.77
C GLU A 444 -13.93 -12.94 10.13
N GLN A 445 -13.79 -13.10 8.81
CA GLN A 445 -12.65 -12.59 8.06
C GLN A 445 -12.71 -11.06 7.90
N ARG A 446 -13.91 -10.48 7.70
CA ARG A 446 -14.10 -9.02 7.68
C ARG A 446 -13.76 -8.39 9.04
N ILE A 447 -14.22 -9.00 10.14
CA ILE A 447 -13.91 -8.55 11.50
C ILE A 447 -12.40 -8.67 11.78
N SER A 448 -11.77 -9.79 11.42
CA SER A 448 -10.32 -9.98 11.57
C SER A 448 -9.51 -8.97 10.76
N MET A 449 -9.92 -8.69 9.51
CA MET A 449 -9.32 -7.64 8.69
C MET A 449 -9.41 -6.28 9.38
N MET A 450 -10.62 -5.89 9.84
CA MET A 450 -10.82 -4.62 10.54
C MET A 450 -10.00 -4.52 11.83
N LYS A 451 -9.92 -5.60 12.62
CA LYS A 451 -9.07 -5.65 13.82
C LYS A 451 -7.60 -5.40 13.50
N ASN A 452 -7.09 -5.99 12.41
CA ASN A 452 -5.71 -5.79 11.96
C ASN A 452 -5.43 -4.39 11.39
N LEU A 453 -6.46 -3.71 10.84
CA LEU A 453 -6.39 -2.32 10.41
C LEU A 453 -6.39 -1.34 11.59
N LEU A 454 -7.08 -1.68 12.68
CA LEU A 454 -7.16 -0.90 13.93
C LEU A 454 -6.03 -1.19 14.91
N ALA A 455 -5.07 -2.04 14.54
CA ALA A 455 -3.89 -2.27 15.38
C ALA A 455 -3.09 -0.96 15.57
N PRO A 456 -2.48 -0.73 16.75
CA PRO A 456 -1.73 0.50 17.03
C PRO A 456 -0.65 0.78 15.98
N TYR A 457 -0.44 2.07 15.67
CA TYR A 457 0.51 2.53 14.66
C TYR A 457 1.99 2.45 15.10
N GLU A 458 2.25 2.05 16.34
CA GLU A 458 3.60 1.91 16.88
C GLU A 458 4.33 0.70 16.28
N GLN A 459 5.59 0.89 15.92
CA GLN A 459 6.49 -0.18 15.45
C GLN A 459 6.06 -0.92 14.16
N ARG A 460 5.11 -0.36 13.39
CA ARG A 460 4.73 -0.90 12.07
C ARG A 460 4.47 0.22 11.04
N PRO A 461 4.62 -0.06 9.73
CA PRO A 461 4.07 0.78 8.69
C PRO A 461 2.54 0.88 8.82
N TRP A 462 2.02 2.10 8.88
CA TRP A 462 0.60 2.38 9.13
C TRP A 462 -0.08 3.25 8.06
N ALA A 463 0.68 3.89 7.17
CA ALA A 463 0.13 4.82 6.18
C ALA A 463 -0.95 4.17 5.30
N GLN A 464 -0.71 2.93 4.84
CA GLN A 464 -1.66 2.19 4.01
C GLN A 464 -2.90 1.73 4.78
N THR A 465 -2.76 1.28 6.03
CA THR A 465 -3.92 0.90 6.86
C THR A 465 -4.79 2.11 7.16
N ASN A 466 -4.17 3.26 7.48
CA ASN A 466 -4.86 4.52 7.66
C ASN A 466 -5.59 4.95 6.38
N TRP A 467 -4.93 4.83 5.24
CA TRP A 467 -5.53 5.18 3.95
C TRP A 467 -6.74 4.29 3.62
N ILE A 468 -6.70 2.99 3.94
CA ILE A 468 -7.86 2.09 3.79
C ILE A 468 -9.03 2.61 4.61
N LEU A 469 -8.82 2.92 5.89
CA LEU A 469 -9.86 3.46 6.78
C LEU A 469 -10.45 4.77 6.24
N VAL A 470 -9.61 5.71 5.80
CA VAL A 470 -10.04 6.95 5.16
C VAL A 470 -10.87 6.68 3.90
N ARG A 471 -10.50 5.67 3.10
CA ARG A 471 -11.24 5.32 1.89
C ARG A 471 -12.62 4.77 2.21
N LEU A 472 -12.74 3.93 3.24
CA LEU A 472 -14.02 3.40 3.71
C LEU A 472 -14.94 4.50 4.27
N TRP A 473 -14.37 5.60 4.77
CA TRP A 473 -15.09 6.77 5.28
C TRP A 473 -15.50 7.78 4.19
N ARG A 474 -14.77 7.82 3.07
CA ARG A 474 -14.96 8.84 2.01
C ARG A 474 -16.38 8.83 1.45
N GLY A 475 -17.11 9.92 1.69
CA GLY A 475 -18.52 10.10 1.36
C GLY A 475 -19.43 10.27 2.59
N CYS A 476 -18.98 9.85 3.78
CA CYS A 476 -19.73 9.95 5.04
C CYS A 476 -19.33 11.17 5.90
N GLY A 477 -18.07 11.62 5.82
CA GLY A 477 -17.57 12.76 6.58
C GLY A 477 -18.14 14.11 6.15
N PHE A 478 -18.07 15.09 7.06
CA PHE A 478 -18.45 16.48 6.82
C PHE A 478 -17.69 17.01 5.60
N GLY A 479 -18.41 17.51 4.60
CA GLY A 479 -17.84 18.03 3.35
C GLY A 479 -16.91 17.06 2.58
N TYR A 480 -16.93 15.75 2.89
CA TYR A 480 -15.96 14.76 2.39
C TYR A 480 -16.48 13.98 1.18
N ARG A 481 -17.03 14.70 0.20
CA ARG A 481 -17.69 14.14 -0.99
C ARG A 481 -16.93 14.42 -2.29
N TYR A 482 -15.77 15.04 -2.19
CA TYR A 482 -14.99 15.45 -3.34
C TYR A 482 -14.12 14.29 -3.86
N THR A 483 -14.02 14.19 -5.19
CA THR A 483 -13.08 13.28 -5.87
C THR A 483 -11.69 13.91 -6.01
N ARG A 484 -11.66 15.22 -6.27
CA ARG A 484 -10.48 16.08 -6.30
C ARG A 484 -10.68 17.24 -5.35
N LEU A 485 -9.58 17.78 -4.81
CA LEU A 485 -9.68 18.96 -3.98
C LEU A 485 -10.35 20.10 -4.75
N PRO A 486 -11.29 20.85 -4.14
CA PRO A 486 -12.08 21.85 -4.86
C PRO A 486 -11.28 22.94 -5.57
N HIS A 487 -10.02 23.20 -5.18
CA HIS A 487 -9.16 24.19 -5.84
C HIS A 487 -8.43 23.63 -7.08
N LEU A 488 -8.48 22.32 -7.34
CA LEU A 488 -7.75 21.62 -8.41
C LEU A 488 -8.64 21.20 -9.61
N LEU A 489 -9.68 21.98 -9.93
CA LEU A 489 -10.83 21.67 -10.81
C LEU A 489 -10.55 21.17 -12.25
N LYS A 490 -9.31 21.08 -12.73
CA LYS A 490 -9.03 20.60 -14.10
C LYS A 490 -9.00 19.07 -14.14
N THR A 491 -10.07 18.43 -14.57
CA THR A 491 -10.11 16.98 -14.85
C THR A 491 -9.46 16.68 -16.20
N LYS A 492 -8.45 15.80 -16.22
CA LYS A 492 -7.99 15.11 -17.43
C LYS A 492 -8.70 13.75 -17.52
N PRO A 493 -9.00 13.23 -18.72
CA PRO A 493 -9.62 11.91 -18.89
C PRO A 493 -8.81 10.76 -18.26
N GLU A 494 -7.48 10.88 -18.26
CA GLU A 494 -6.51 9.93 -17.67
C GLU A 494 -6.66 9.78 -16.15
N ASP A 495 -7.30 10.74 -15.49
CA ASP A 495 -7.44 10.79 -14.04
C ASP A 495 -8.46 9.78 -13.49
N ALA A 496 -9.34 9.25 -14.36
CA ALA A 496 -10.42 8.35 -13.96
C ALA A 496 -9.94 6.93 -13.60
N SER A 497 -8.73 6.53 -14.02
CA SER A 497 -8.17 5.19 -13.72
C SER A 497 -7.45 5.14 -12.37
N LEU A 498 -7.00 6.29 -11.85
CA LEU A 498 -6.24 6.38 -10.60
C LEU A 498 -7.09 6.00 -9.37
N PRO A 499 -6.62 5.11 -8.48
CA PRO A 499 -7.36 4.74 -7.26
C PRO A 499 -7.71 5.94 -6.37
N SER A 500 -6.82 6.91 -6.23
CA SER A 500 -7.01 8.11 -5.39
C SER A 500 -8.12 9.03 -5.90
N LEU A 501 -8.43 8.97 -7.20
CA LEU A 501 -9.39 9.81 -7.90
C LEU A 501 -10.69 9.06 -8.25
N GLN A 502 -10.93 7.93 -7.60
CA GLN A 502 -12.23 7.27 -7.67
C GLN A 502 -13.29 8.08 -6.92
N LYS A 503 -14.52 8.07 -7.45
CA LYS A 503 -15.68 8.69 -6.78
C LYS A 503 -15.87 8.11 -5.38
N PRO A 504 -16.38 8.90 -4.41
CA PRO A 504 -16.73 8.38 -3.08
C PRO A 504 -17.59 7.11 -3.15
N CYS A 505 -17.22 6.09 -2.37
CA CYS A 505 -17.94 4.83 -2.27
C CYS A 505 -17.66 4.24 -0.87
N PRO A 506 -18.27 4.82 0.17
CA PRO A 506 -18.01 4.38 1.54
C PRO A 506 -18.61 2.99 1.80
N SER A 507 -18.00 2.22 2.71
CA SER A 507 -18.55 0.94 3.17
C SER A 507 -19.14 1.08 4.56
N THR A 508 -20.46 1.26 4.64
CA THR A 508 -21.17 1.33 5.93
C THR A 508 -21.09 0.01 6.70
N LEU A 509 -20.94 -1.12 6.01
CA LEU A 509 -20.80 -2.43 6.62
C LEU A 509 -19.47 -2.58 7.38
N LEU A 510 -18.35 -2.24 6.75
CA LEU A 510 -17.04 -2.29 7.40
C LEU A 510 -16.89 -1.20 8.49
N GLN A 511 -17.53 -0.04 8.31
CA GLN A 511 -17.64 0.98 9.36
C GLN A 511 -18.37 0.45 10.60
N ARG A 512 -19.47 -0.32 10.45
CA ARG A 512 -20.14 -0.96 11.59
C ARG A 512 -19.23 -1.94 12.33
N HIS A 513 -18.50 -2.80 11.60
CA HIS A 513 -17.53 -3.70 12.24
C HIS A 513 -16.44 -2.94 13.01
N MET A 514 -15.96 -1.81 12.48
CA MET A 514 -15.06 -0.93 13.24
C MET A 514 -15.73 -0.41 14.51
N ALA A 515 -16.97 0.08 14.43
CA ALA A 515 -17.70 0.53 15.60
C ALA A 515 -17.82 -0.59 16.63
N ASP A 516 -18.28 -1.78 16.26
CA ASP A 516 -18.47 -2.92 17.16
C ASP A 516 -17.16 -3.34 17.85
N LEU A 517 -16.04 -3.36 17.11
CA LEU A 517 -14.71 -3.65 17.67
C LEU A 517 -14.27 -2.61 18.69
N LEU A 518 -14.47 -1.32 18.39
CA LEU A 518 -14.11 -0.24 19.31
C LEU A 518 -15.00 -0.18 20.56
N HIS A 519 -16.23 -0.69 20.47
CA HIS A 519 -17.13 -0.79 21.63
C HIS A 519 -16.81 -2.00 22.51
N SER A 520 -16.47 -3.14 21.91
CA SER A 520 -16.31 -4.42 22.60
C SER A 520 -14.93 -4.64 23.23
N ASP A 521 -13.87 -4.13 22.62
CA ASP A 521 -12.49 -4.33 23.09
C ASP A 521 -11.97 -3.09 23.85
N CYS A 522 -11.96 -3.20 25.19
CA CYS A 522 -11.64 -2.10 26.09
C CYS A 522 -10.19 -1.58 25.97
N ASP A 523 -9.26 -2.39 25.46
CA ASP A 523 -7.85 -2.01 25.31
C ASP A 523 -7.52 -1.57 23.88
N LEU A 524 -8.20 -2.13 22.87
CA LEU A 524 -8.00 -1.77 21.46
C LEU A 524 -8.29 -0.30 21.20
N ALA A 525 -9.45 0.21 21.62
CA ALA A 525 -9.85 1.58 21.32
C ALA A 525 -8.88 2.63 21.91
N PRO A 526 -8.52 2.58 23.20
CA PRO A 526 -7.54 3.53 23.76
C PRO A 526 -6.16 3.41 23.13
N SER A 527 -5.65 2.19 22.89
CA SER A 527 -4.32 1.98 22.31
C SER A 527 -4.23 2.47 20.86
N PHE A 528 -5.24 2.15 20.04
CA PHE A 528 -5.36 2.64 18.68
C PHE A 528 -5.44 4.17 18.64
N LEU A 529 -6.38 4.77 19.37
CA LEU A 529 -6.59 6.22 19.37
C LEU A 529 -5.39 6.99 19.93
N ASN A 530 -4.72 6.46 20.97
CA ASN A 530 -3.48 7.04 21.47
C ASN A 530 -2.43 7.12 20.34
N SER A 531 -2.26 6.02 19.60
CA SER A 531 -1.31 5.97 18.49
C SER A 531 -1.69 6.93 17.35
N VAL A 532 -2.97 7.04 16.98
CA VAL A 532 -3.46 7.98 15.96
C VAL A 532 -3.21 9.43 16.37
N LEU A 533 -3.55 9.79 17.61
CA LEU A 533 -3.32 11.15 18.15
C LEU A 533 -1.82 11.48 18.22
N ASN A 534 -0.96 10.51 18.59
CA ASN A 534 0.49 10.66 18.56
C ASN A 534 1.01 10.94 17.14
N GLN A 535 0.57 10.16 16.16
CA GLN A 535 0.98 10.35 14.77
C GLN A 535 0.46 11.66 14.18
N LEU A 536 -0.74 12.11 14.57
CA LEU A 536 -1.27 13.40 14.12
C LEU A 536 -0.44 14.54 14.67
N ASN A 537 -0.11 14.49 15.96
CA ASN A 537 0.74 15.50 16.59
C ASN A 537 2.11 15.59 15.90
N TRP A 538 2.72 14.43 15.61
CA TRP A 538 4.00 14.35 14.90
C TRP A 538 3.88 14.90 13.47
N ALA A 539 2.98 14.35 12.65
CA ALA A 539 2.85 14.71 11.24
C ALA A 539 2.53 16.20 11.06
N PHE A 540 1.65 16.75 11.91
CA PHE A 540 1.29 18.16 11.85
C PHE A 540 2.43 19.07 12.32
N SER A 541 3.19 18.67 13.35
CA SER A 541 4.35 19.44 13.81
C SER A 541 5.45 19.51 12.75
N GLU A 542 5.76 18.37 12.11
CA GLU A 542 6.72 18.30 10.99
C GLU A 542 6.26 19.16 9.81
N PHE A 543 4.96 19.11 9.48
CA PHE A 543 4.38 19.96 8.45
C PHE A 543 4.57 21.45 8.74
N ILE A 544 4.27 21.89 9.96
CA ILE A 544 4.45 23.30 10.36
C ILE A 544 5.92 23.71 10.33
N GLY A 545 6.83 22.86 10.81
CA GLY A 545 8.28 23.10 10.73
C GLY A 545 8.76 23.28 9.30
N MET A 546 8.34 22.39 8.39
CA MET A 546 8.69 22.50 6.97
C MET A 546 8.10 23.73 6.30
N ILE A 547 6.85 24.11 6.60
CA ILE A 547 6.26 25.36 6.08
C ILE A 547 7.07 26.59 6.53
N GLN A 548 7.54 26.61 7.77
CA GLN A 548 8.39 27.69 8.28
C GLN A 548 9.71 27.77 7.52
N GLU A 549 10.37 26.63 7.29
CA GLU A 549 11.61 26.57 6.50
C GLU A 549 11.41 27.03 5.06
N ILE A 550 10.33 26.56 4.41
CA ILE A 550 9.98 26.93 3.03
C ILE A 550 9.74 28.44 2.93
N GLN A 551 9.01 29.03 3.88
CA GLN A 551 8.78 30.47 3.88
C GLN A 551 10.08 31.24 4.10
N GLN A 552 10.91 30.86 5.07
CA GLN A 552 12.20 31.52 5.31
C GLN A 552 13.12 31.44 4.09
N ALA A 553 13.09 30.33 3.37
CA ALA A 553 13.84 30.17 2.12
C ALA A 553 13.27 31.06 1.00
N ALA A 554 11.94 31.14 0.88
CA ALA A 554 11.26 31.97 -0.12
C ALA A 554 11.43 33.48 0.10
N GLU A 555 11.62 33.94 1.35
CA GLU A 555 11.81 35.34 1.70
C GLU A 555 13.26 35.85 1.51
N ARG A 556 14.25 34.95 1.33
CA ARG A 556 15.64 35.35 1.07
C ARG A 556 15.81 35.82 -0.38
N LEU A 557 16.35 37.03 -0.55
CA LEU A 557 16.54 37.72 -1.85
C LEU A 557 17.49 37.00 -2.83
N GLU A 558 18.37 36.13 -2.33
CA GLU A 558 19.15 35.22 -3.17
C GLU A 558 18.27 34.02 -3.55
N ARG A 559 18.04 33.83 -4.85
CA ARG A 559 17.20 32.76 -5.43
C ARG A 559 17.67 31.37 -5.01
N ASN A 560 17.33 30.94 -3.81
CA ASN A 560 17.49 29.57 -3.36
C ASN A 560 16.27 28.80 -3.83
N PHE A 561 16.48 27.91 -4.81
CA PHE A 561 15.49 26.92 -5.19
C PHE A 561 15.20 26.05 -3.97
N VAL A 562 13.96 26.08 -3.47
CA VAL A 562 13.50 25.10 -2.49
C VAL A 562 13.51 23.74 -3.17
N ASP A 563 14.15 22.76 -2.55
CA ASP A 563 14.26 21.40 -3.12
C ASP A 563 12.85 20.83 -3.35
N SER A 564 12.57 20.40 -4.59
CA SER A 564 11.31 19.76 -4.97
C SER A 564 11.01 18.53 -4.09
N ARG A 565 12.05 17.85 -3.61
CA ARG A 565 11.90 16.75 -2.66
C ARG A 565 11.33 17.22 -1.32
N GLN A 566 11.84 18.32 -0.78
CA GLN A 566 11.37 18.91 0.48
C GLN A 566 9.91 19.35 0.36
N LEU A 567 9.53 19.96 -0.77
CA LEU A 567 8.14 20.31 -1.05
C LEU A 567 7.23 19.07 -1.03
N LYS A 568 7.63 17.98 -1.68
CA LYS A 568 6.86 16.72 -1.66
C LYS A 568 6.75 16.09 -0.27
N VAL A 569 7.80 16.17 0.55
CA VAL A 569 7.74 15.70 1.95
C VAL A 569 6.77 16.57 2.75
N CYS A 570 6.81 17.88 2.57
CA CYS A 570 5.88 18.82 3.19
C CYS A 570 4.42 18.50 2.84
N ALA A 571 4.11 18.33 1.55
CA ALA A 571 2.79 17.90 1.10
C ALA A 571 2.39 16.53 1.69
N THR A 572 3.34 15.58 1.78
CA THR A 572 3.08 14.27 2.39
C THR A 572 2.71 14.39 3.87
N CYS A 573 3.41 15.20 4.65
CA CYS A 573 3.07 15.45 6.06
C CYS A 573 1.70 16.13 6.23
N PHE A 574 1.35 17.04 5.32
CA PHE A 574 0.01 17.63 5.25
C PHE A 574 -1.06 16.56 4.97
N ASP A 575 -0.87 15.75 3.93
CA ASP A 575 -1.80 14.70 3.53
C ASP A 575 -1.98 13.66 4.64
N LEU A 576 -0.89 13.29 5.33
CA LEU A 576 -0.94 12.42 6.51
C LEU A 576 -1.76 13.06 7.63
N SER A 577 -1.55 14.34 7.94
CA SER A 577 -2.31 15.07 8.96
C SER A 577 -3.81 15.08 8.66
N VAL A 578 -4.18 15.40 7.41
CA VAL A 578 -5.59 15.36 6.95
C VAL A 578 -6.15 13.95 7.06
N SER A 579 -5.41 12.93 6.63
CA SER A 579 -5.87 11.54 6.66
C SER A 579 -6.13 11.05 8.09
N LEU A 580 -5.27 11.42 9.05
CA LEU A 580 -5.43 11.08 10.47
C LEU A 580 -6.64 11.81 11.08
N LEU A 581 -6.85 13.08 10.72
CA LEU A 581 -8.06 13.82 11.11
C LEU A 581 -9.33 13.16 10.55
N ARG A 582 -9.31 12.63 9.33
CA ARG A 582 -10.46 11.88 8.76
C ARG A 582 -10.73 10.57 9.48
N VAL A 583 -9.70 9.86 9.97
CA VAL A 583 -9.90 8.67 10.82
C VAL A 583 -10.45 9.05 12.19
N LEU A 584 -10.01 10.16 12.77
CA LEU A 584 -10.58 10.69 14.02
C LEU A 584 -12.04 11.12 13.83
N GLU A 585 -12.36 11.81 12.74
CA GLU A 585 -13.74 12.16 12.36
C GLU A 585 -14.63 10.91 12.25
N MET A 586 -14.16 9.89 11.53
CA MET A 586 -14.85 8.60 11.43
C MET A 586 -15.05 7.98 12.82
N THR A 587 -14.01 7.94 13.65
CA THR A 587 -14.07 7.27 14.97
C THR A 587 -15.02 7.98 15.93
N VAL A 588 -14.95 9.31 16.01
CA VAL A 588 -15.85 10.13 16.84
C VAL A 588 -17.30 10.02 16.37
N THR A 589 -17.51 9.83 15.06
CA THR A 589 -18.86 9.65 14.50
C THR A 589 -19.44 8.27 14.81
N LEU A 590 -18.63 7.22 14.68
CA LEU A 590 -19.06 5.83 14.82
C LEU A 590 -19.12 5.33 16.28
N ALA A 591 -18.26 5.86 17.16
CA ALA A 591 -18.16 5.44 18.56
C ALA A 591 -17.87 6.65 19.49
N PRO A 592 -18.80 7.62 19.57
CA PRO A 592 -18.64 8.84 20.38
C PRO A 592 -18.42 8.57 21.88
N GLU A 593 -18.92 7.44 22.39
CA GLU A 593 -18.86 7.03 23.80
C GLU A 593 -17.42 6.87 24.28
N ILE A 594 -16.48 6.55 23.38
CA ILE A 594 -15.05 6.44 23.69
C ILE A 594 -14.46 7.79 24.12
N PHE A 595 -15.08 8.90 23.72
CA PHE A 595 -14.66 10.25 24.08
C PHE A 595 -15.59 10.86 25.15
N LEU A 596 -16.88 10.53 25.11
CA LEU A 596 -17.91 11.22 25.89
C LEU A 596 -18.38 10.47 27.13
N ASP A 597 -18.15 9.17 27.26
CA ASP A 597 -18.55 8.39 28.44
C ASP A 597 -17.43 8.36 29.49
N TRP A 598 -17.56 9.17 30.54
CA TRP A 598 -16.61 9.23 31.66
C TRP A 598 -16.61 7.98 32.56
N ASN A 599 -17.54 7.03 32.37
CA ASN A 599 -17.42 5.73 33.04
C ASN A 599 -16.23 4.91 32.50
N ARG A 600 -15.73 5.25 31.30
CA ARG A 600 -14.52 4.65 30.74
C ARG A 600 -13.29 5.45 31.17
N PRO A 601 -12.23 4.80 31.67
CA PRO A 601 -11.09 5.47 32.30
C PRO A 601 -10.30 6.38 31.34
N SER A 602 -10.29 6.06 30.04
CA SER A 602 -9.49 6.77 29.04
C SER A 602 -10.24 7.91 28.34
N SER A 603 -11.56 8.02 28.48
CA SER A 603 -12.39 8.92 27.66
C SER A 603 -12.02 10.39 27.83
N GLU A 604 -11.92 10.85 29.09
CA GLU A 604 -11.59 12.24 29.39
C GLU A 604 -10.21 12.61 28.84
N LEU A 605 -9.24 11.72 28.99
CA LEU A 605 -7.87 11.93 28.51
C LEU A 605 -7.81 11.98 26.98
N LEU A 606 -8.48 11.06 26.30
CA LEU A 606 -8.55 11.03 24.83
C LEU A 606 -9.23 12.30 24.29
N LEU A 607 -10.34 12.73 24.90
CA LEU A 607 -11.05 13.95 24.53
C LEU A 607 -10.20 15.20 24.75
N ARG A 608 -9.51 15.31 25.89
CA ARG A 608 -8.57 16.43 26.16
C ARG A 608 -7.47 16.52 25.11
N ARG A 609 -6.88 15.38 24.76
CA ARG A 609 -5.81 15.34 23.74
C ARG A 609 -6.32 15.65 22.34
N LEU A 610 -7.51 15.16 22.00
CA LEU A 610 -8.16 15.50 20.74
C LEU A 610 -8.43 17.01 20.67
N ALA A 611 -9.05 17.60 21.69
CA ALA A 611 -9.34 19.03 21.76
C ALA A 611 -8.08 19.90 21.61
N GLN A 612 -6.99 19.55 22.32
CA GLN A 612 -5.69 20.22 22.19
C GLN A 612 -5.18 20.21 20.74
N LEU A 613 -5.22 19.06 20.06
CA LEU A 613 -4.75 18.95 18.68
C LEU A 613 -5.66 19.71 17.72
N LEU A 614 -6.98 19.66 17.89
CA LEU A 614 -7.92 20.43 17.07
C LEU A 614 -7.68 21.94 17.20
N ASN A 615 -7.51 22.45 18.43
CA ASN A 615 -7.20 23.86 18.68
C ASN A 615 -5.85 24.26 18.08
N GLN A 616 -4.83 23.41 18.20
CA GLN A 616 -3.52 23.67 17.58
C GLN A 616 -3.61 23.74 16.05
N VAL A 617 -4.33 22.80 15.41
CA VAL A 617 -4.55 22.80 13.96
C VAL A 617 -5.29 24.06 13.53
N LEU A 618 -6.42 24.36 14.19
CA LEU A 618 -7.21 25.55 13.92
C LEU A 618 -6.37 26.83 14.02
N ASN A 619 -5.69 27.04 15.14
CA ASN A 619 -4.90 28.25 15.36
C ASN A 619 -3.81 28.45 14.29
N ARG A 620 -3.17 27.38 13.82
CA ARG A 620 -2.07 27.47 12.84
C ARG A 620 -2.56 27.65 11.42
N VAL A 621 -3.72 27.09 11.07
CA VAL A 621 -4.31 27.19 9.74
C VAL A 621 -5.13 28.49 9.58
N THR A 622 -5.80 28.96 10.63
CA THR A 622 -6.72 30.12 10.56
C THR A 622 -6.13 31.43 11.11
N ALA A 623 -4.86 31.47 11.53
CA ALA A 623 -4.26 32.71 12.06
C ALA A 623 -4.23 33.84 10.99
N GLU A 624 -4.41 35.08 11.40
CA GLU A 624 -4.36 36.21 10.46
C GLU A 624 -2.92 36.51 9.99
N ARG A 625 -2.74 36.77 8.68
CA ARG A 625 -1.43 37.01 8.04
C ARG A 625 -0.42 35.87 8.27
N ASN A 626 -0.92 34.65 8.49
CA ASN A 626 -0.14 33.50 8.95
C ASN A 626 0.77 32.88 7.88
N LEU A 627 1.62 31.96 8.34
CA LEU A 627 2.57 31.21 7.53
C LEU A 627 1.87 30.33 6.47
N PHE A 628 0.73 29.73 6.83
CA PHE A 628 -0.01 28.80 6.00
C PHE A 628 -0.61 29.49 4.77
N ASP A 629 -1.32 30.60 4.97
CA ASP A 629 -1.87 31.47 3.93
C ASP A 629 -0.79 31.89 2.92
N ARG A 630 0.40 32.25 3.40
CA ARG A 630 1.50 32.65 2.51
C ARG A 630 1.93 31.49 1.63
N VAL A 631 2.17 30.30 2.19
CA VAL A 631 2.64 29.14 1.43
C VAL A 631 1.60 28.64 0.43
N VAL A 632 0.32 28.58 0.82
CA VAL A 632 -0.78 28.22 -0.11
C VAL A 632 -0.84 29.19 -1.29
N ASN A 633 -0.65 30.49 -1.03
CA ASN A 633 -0.64 31.52 -2.07
C ASN A 633 0.61 31.51 -2.97
N LEU A 634 1.73 30.92 -2.53
CA LEU A 634 2.94 30.78 -3.36
C LEU A 634 2.73 29.81 -4.53
N ARG A 635 1.77 28.87 -4.44
CA ARG A 635 1.46 27.86 -5.47
C ARG A 635 2.72 27.14 -6.00
N LEU A 636 3.61 26.74 -5.08
CA LEU A 636 4.84 26.04 -5.43
C LEU A 636 4.52 24.65 -6.01
N PRO A 637 5.20 24.21 -7.09
CA PRO A 637 5.02 22.88 -7.65
C PRO A 637 5.45 21.81 -6.65
N GLY A 638 4.56 20.86 -6.34
CA GLY A 638 4.74 19.85 -5.29
C GLY A 638 3.99 20.12 -3.98
N LEU A 639 3.31 21.27 -3.85
CA LEU A 639 2.41 21.59 -2.72
C LEU A 639 0.94 21.68 -3.14
N GLU A 640 0.54 21.07 -4.25
CA GLU A 640 -0.81 21.22 -4.81
C GLU A 640 -1.91 20.71 -3.87
N SER A 641 -1.62 19.72 -3.01
CA SER A 641 -2.58 19.19 -2.04
C SER A 641 -2.77 20.09 -0.81
N VAL A 642 -1.82 20.98 -0.53
CA VAL A 642 -1.83 21.86 0.65
C VAL A 642 -2.81 23.01 0.43
N ASP A 643 -3.96 22.94 1.09
CA ASP A 643 -5.02 23.96 1.02
C ASP A 643 -5.84 23.99 2.31
N HIS A 644 -6.57 25.09 2.55
CA HIS A 644 -7.42 25.26 3.73
C HIS A 644 -8.56 24.25 3.79
N TYR A 645 -9.19 23.96 2.64
CA TYR A 645 -10.39 23.13 2.57
C TYR A 645 -10.21 21.73 3.20
N PRO A 646 -9.26 20.88 2.77
CA PRO A 646 -9.18 19.50 3.23
C PRO A 646 -8.97 19.35 4.74
N ILE A 647 -8.20 20.25 5.37
CA ILE A 647 -7.88 20.19 6.79
C ILE A 647 -8.99 20.79 7.66
N LEU A 648 -9.51 21.97 7.31
CA LEU A 648 -10.53 22.66 8.11
C LEU A 648 -11.87 21.92 8.09
N VAL A 649 -12.23 21.32 6.96
CA VAL A 649 -13.46 20.52 6.84
C VAL A 649 -13.40 19.26 7.71
N ALA A 650 -12.24 18.60 7.84
CA ALA A 650 -12.07 17.45 8.72
C ALA A 650 -12.20 17.83 10.20
N VAL A 651 -11.56 18.92 10.62
CA VAL A 651 -11.69 19.46 11.99
C VAL A 651 -13.13 19.88 12.28
N THR A 652 -13.80 20.54 11.35
CA THR A 652 -15.20 20.96 11.48
C THR A 652 -16.11 19.76 11.70
N GLY A 653 -15.91 18.67 10.95
CA GLY A 653 -16.69 17.44 11.12
C GLY A 653 -16.56 16.82 12.51
N ILE A 654 -15.34 16.80 13.06
CA ILE A 654 -15.09 16.32 14.43
C ILE A 654 -15.84 17.20 15.45
N LEU A 655 -15.70 18.53 15.34
CA LEU A 655 -16.32 19.47 16.28
C LEU A 655 -17.85 19.44 16.21
N VAL A 656 -18.43 19.42 15.01
CA VAL A 656 -19.88 19.29 14.81
C VAL A 656 -20.39 18.00 15.47
N ARG A 657 -19.66 16.89 15.31
CA ARG A 657 -20.06 15.62 15.93
C ARG A 657 -20.00 15.65 17.46
N LEU A 658 -19.00 16.32 18.04
CA LEU A 658 -18.80 16.42 19.49
C LEU A 658 -19.72 17.44 20.16
N LEU A 659 -20.12 18.51 19.47
CA LEU A 659 -20.79 19.66 20.07
C LEU A 659 -22.25 19.82 19.65
N VAL A 660 -22.62 19.34 18.46
CA VAL A 660 -23.96 19.55 17.88
C VAL A 660 -24.70 18.24 17.72
N ASP A 661 -24.08 17.23 17.11
CA ASP A 661 -24.72 15.94 16.83
C ASP A 661 -24.54 14.95 17.99
N THR A 662 -24.66 15.40 19.24
CA THR A 662 -24.55 14.57 20.45
C THR A 662 -25.65 14.91 21.46
N ASP A 663 -25.78 14.12 22.52
CA ASP A 663 -26.69 14.41 23.63
C ASP A 663 -26.21 15.61 24.48
N ALA A 664 -27.11 16.20 25.27
CA ALA A 664 -26.81 17.40 26.04
C ALA A 664 -25.61 17.22 26.99
N GLN A 665 -25.51 16.05 27.65
CA GLN A 665 -24.38 15.74 28.53
C GLN A 665 -23.07 15.63 27.75
N GLY A 666 -23.06 14.93 26.61
CA GLY A 666 -21.87 14.84 25.76
C GLY A 666 -21.41 16.21 25.26
N ALA A 667 -22.34 17.07 24.85
CA ALA A 667 -22.05 18.43 24.39
C ALA A 667 -21.44 19.28 25.52
N GLU A 668 -21.99 19.21 26.74
CA GLU A 668 -21.46 19.89 27.92
C GLU A 668 -20.02 19.44 28.23
N ARG A 669 -19.77 18.12 28.25
CA ARG A 669 -18.44 17.54 28.49
C ARG A 669 -17.42 17.98 27.44
N ALA A 670 -17.79 17.87 26.16
CA ALA A 670 -16.93 18.27 25.04
C ALA A 670 -16.64 19.77 25.06
N THR A 671 -17.65 20.60 25.34
CA THR A 671 -17.51 22.05 25.43
C THR A 671 -16.58 22.43 26.57
N ALA A 672 -16.79 21.87 27.77
CA ALA A 672 -15.95 22.14 28.94
C ALA A 672 -14.48 21.78 28.66
N VAL A 673 -14.21 20.62 28.03
CA VAL A 673 -12.85 20.21 27.68
C VAL A 673 -12.23 21.10 26.59
N LEU A 674 -13.01 21.50 25.58
CA LEU A 674 -12.54 22.35 24.48
C LEU A 674 -12.19 23.76 24.98
N LEU A 675 -13.04 24.35 25.82
CA LEU A 675 -12.84 25.69 26.38
C LEU A 675 -11.76 25.75 27.47
N ALA A 676 -11.55 24.64 28.19
CA ALA A 676 -10.49 24.56 29.20
C ALA A 676 -9.09 24.54 28.58
N ASP A 677 -8.96 24.23 27.30
CA ASP A 677 -7.66 24.26 26.62
C ASP A 677 -7.22 25.72 26.36
N PRO A 678 -6.03 26.13 26.83
CA PRO A 678 -5.53 27.51 26.67
C PRO A 678 -5.34 27.93 25.20
N CYS A 679 -5.22 26.96 24.29
CA CYS A 679 -5.12 27.25 22.87
C CYS A 679 -6.50 27.51 22.24
N PHE A 680 -7.62 27.41 22.96
CA PHE A 680 -8.92 27.70 22.39
C PHE A 680 -9.06 29.15 21.96
N GLN A 681 -9.52 29.37 20.73
CA GLN A 681 -9.74 30.70 20.16
C GLN A 681 -11.05 30.71 19.38
N LEU A 682 -12.05 31.43 19.90
CA LEU A 682 -13.37 31.55 19.24
C LEU A 682 -13.26 32.10 17.80
N ARG A 683 -12.28 32.98 17.55
CA ARG A 683 -11.98 33.52 16.21
C ARG A 683 -11.67 32.46 15.17
N SER A 684 -11.04 31.35 15.55
CA SER A 684 -10.73 30.26 14.61
C SER A 684 -11.99 29.55 14.13
N ILE A 685 -13.04 29.52 14.96
CA ILE A 685 -14.35 29.00 14.57
C ILE A 685 -15.09 30.01 13.69
N GLN A 686 -15.02 31.31 14.01
CA GLN A 686 -15.59 32.39 13.19
C GLN A 686 -14.98 32.43 11.76
N TYR A 687 -13.67 32.18 11.66
CA TYR A 687 -12.96 32.09 10.38
C TYR A 687 -13.58 31.08 9.42
N LEU A 688 -14.11 29.95 9.92
CA LEU A 688 -14.74 28.91 9.08
C LEU A 688 -15.92 29.43 8.26
N LEU A 689 -16.64 30.44 8.76
CA LEU A 689 -17.77 31.06 8.08
C LEU A 689 -17.36 32.31 7.26
N GLY A 690 -16.09 32.70 7.30
CA GLY A 690 -15.59 33.91 6.64
C GLY A 690 -15.94 35.20 7.39
N HIS A 691 -16.28 35.11 8.68
CA HIS A 691 -16.42 36.31 9.53
C HIS A 691 -15.02 36.90 9.79
N ALA A 692 -14.74 38.07 9.21
CA ALA A 692 -13.59 38.89 9.58
C ALA A 692 -13.99 39.90 10.66
N GLU A 693 -13.05 40.33 11.51
CA GLU A 693 -13.32 41.47 12.39
C GLU A 693 -13.70 42.72 11.58
N PRO A 694 -14.63 43.56 12.08
CA PRO A 694 -14.76 44.92 11.57
C PRO A 694 -13.45 45.67 11.86
N ALA A 695 -12.63 45.87 10.83
CA ALA A 695 -11.37 46.60 10.93
C ALA A 695 -11.61 48.05 11.40
N ALA A 696 -11.56 48.27 12.71
CA ALA A 696 -11.31 49.60 13.26
C ALA A 696 -9.86 49.95 12.90
N MET A 697 -9.70 50.86 11.94
CA MET A 697 -8.42 51.43 11.44
C MET A 697 -7.69 50.65 10.33
N ALA A 698 -8.30 50.59 9.14
CA ALA A 698 -7.54 50.45 7.89
C ALA A 698 -8.06 51.41 6.83
N ALA A 699 -7.72 52.70 6.97
CA ALA A 699 -7.76 53.61 5.83
C ALA A 699 -6.62 53.21 4.86
N ALA A 700 -6.98 53.00 3.59
CA ALA A 700 -6.09 52.78 2.44
C ALA A 700 -5.45 51.39 2.27
N ALA A 701 -6.27 50.37 1.99
CA ALA A 701 -5.84 49.23 1.17
C ALA A 701 -6.72 49.15 -0.08
N THR A 702 -6.09 49.28 -1.25
CA THR A 702 -6.73 49.18 -2.57
C THR A 702 -7.31 47.78 -2.78
N ALA A 703 -8.52 47.75 -3.36
CA ALA A 703 -9.29 46.57 -3.69
C ALA A 703 -8.53 45.62 -4.65
N THR A 704 -7.77 44.70 -4.07
CA THR A 704 -7.54 43.38 -4.65
C THR A 704 -8.10 42.40 -3.62
N GLU A 705 -9.35 42.00 -3.83
CA GLU A 705 -10.10 41.05 -2.99
C GLU A 705 -9.30 39.75 -2.83
N LYS A 706 -8.57 39.62 -1.72
CA LYS A 706 -8.07 38.32 -1.29
C LYS A 706 -9.27 37.53 -0.81
N ARG A 707 -9.71 36.55 -1.61
CA ARG A 707 -10.77 35.60 -1.23
C ARG A 707 -10.36 34.91 0.07
N HIS A 708 -10.98 35.31 1.16
CA HIS A 708 -10.85 34.65 2.45
C HIS A 708 -11.53 33.28 2.38
N PHE A 709 -10.98 32.26 3.06
CA PHE A 709 -11.64 30.96 3.15
C PHE A 709 -13.01 31.12 3.84
N SER A 710 -14.02 30.44 3.31
CA SER A 710 -15.34 30.30 3.95
C SER A 710 -16.00 29.03 3.46
N LEU A 711 -16.55 28.23 4.39
CA LEU A 711 -17.29 27.01 4.06
C LEU A 711 -18.49 27.29 3.14
N SER A 712 -19.12 28.47 3.26
CA SER A 712 -20.26 28.86 2.42
C SER A 712 -19.92 28.98 0.93
N THR A 713 -18.62 29.12 0.59
CA THR A 713 -18.16 29.22 -0.81
C THR A 713 -18.17 27.87 -1.53
N TYR A 714 -18.22 26.75 -0.79
CA TYR A 714 -18.11 25.40 -1.33
C TYR A 714 -19.47 24.68 -1.44
N THR A 715 -20.45 25.33 -2.09
CA THR A 715 -21.84 24.87 -2.18
C THR A 715 -22.03 23.49 -2.85
N GLU A 716 -21.08 23.05 -3.68
CA GLU A 716 -21.11 21.72 -4.30
C GLU A 716 -20.75 20.59 -3.32
N TYR A 717 -20.05 20.90 -2.24
CA TYR A 717 -19.48 19.90 -1.32
C TYR A 717 -20.05 19.99 0.08
N ILE A 718 -20.49 21.18 0.50
CA ILE A 718 -21.06 21.47 1.82
C ILE A 718 -22.56 21.75 1.67
N SER A 719 -23.37 20.91 2.30
CA SER A 719 -24.82 21.04 2.30
C SER A 719 -25.31 22.18 3.19
N ALA A 720 -26.52 22.68 2.94
CA ALA A 720 -27.15 23.69 3.79
C ALA A 720 -27.36 23.21 5.23
N GLU A 721 -27.61 21.90 5.42
CA GLU A 721 -27.72 21.29 6.74
C GLU A 721 -26.37 21.33 7.49
N GLU A 722 -25.29 20.93 6.83
CA GLU A 722 -23.94 21.00 7.39
C GLU A 722 -23.54 22.43 7.77
N LEU A 723 -23.84 23.40 6.90
CA LEU A 723 -23.56 24.81 7.21
C LEU A 723 -24.36 25.29 8.43
N SER A 724 -25.65 24.94 8.52
CA SER A 724 -26.49 25.26 9.67
C SER A 724 -25.96 24.65 10.97
N LYS A 725 -25.36 23.46 10.94
CA LYS A 725 -24.70 22.87 12.11
C LYS A 725 -23.48 23.68 12.56
N VAL A 726 -22.70 24.23 11.62
CA VAL A 726 -21.56 25.11 11.95
C VAL A 726 -22.05 26.41 12.59
N ASP A 727 -23.14 27.00 12.10
CA ASP A 727 -23.76 28.18 12.73
C ASP A 727 -24.20 27.88 14.18
N LYS A 728 -24.91 26.76 14.39
CA LYS A 728 -25.32 26.32 15.74
C LYS A 728 -24.13 26.13 16.67
N MET A 729 -23.08 25.47 16.17
CA MET A 729 -21.83 25.27 16.92
C MET A 729 -21.19 26.60 17.32
N LEU A 730 -21.13 27.58 16.40
CA LEU A 730 -20.57 28.89 16.70
C LEU A 730 -21.42 29.65 17.72
N SER A 731 -22.75 29.62 17.62
CA SER A 731 -23.64 30.23 18.60
C SER A 731 -23.44 29.65 20.00
N HIS A 732 -23.44 28.31 20.11
CA HIS A 732 -23.22 27.58 21.35
C HIS A 732 -21.87 27.96 22.00
N LEU A 733 -20.77 27.83 21.26
CA LEU A 733 -19.43 28.18 21.76
C LEU A 733 -19.29 29.66 22.13
N SER A 734 -20.02 30.55 21.45
CA SER A 734 -20.01 31.99 21.76
C SER A 734 -20.70 32.30 23.09
N GLU A 735 -21.78 31.58 23.43
CA GLU A 735 -22.46 31.73 24.73
C GLU A 735 -21.62 31.13 25.86
N GLU A 736 -21.15 29.90 25.69
CA GLU A 736 -20.37 29.19 26.70
C GLU A 736 -19.02 29.86 26.98
N SER A 737 -18.36 30.40 25.95
CA SER A 737 -17.13 31.19 26.12
C SER A 737 -17.35 32.47 26.94
N LYS A 738 -18.48 33.17 26.74
CA LYS A 738 -18.85 34.34 27.55
C LYS A 738 -19.09 33.96 29.01
N GLN A 739 -19.76 32.83 29.26
CA GLN A 739 -20.02 32.32 30.61
C GLN A 739 -18.72 31.91 31.31
N ALA A 740 -17.83 31.19 30.61
CA ALA A 740 -16.53 30.79 31.13
C ALA A 740 -15.67 32.01 31.48
N ALA A 741 -15.60 33.02 30.59
CA ALA A 741 -14.85 34.26 30.84
C ALA A 741 -15.37 35.04 32.07
N ALA A 742 -16.68 35.01 32.33
CA ALA A 742 -17.28 35.64 33.51
C ALA A 742 -16.94 34.91 34.84
N THR A 743 -16.53 33.65 34.77
CA THR A 743 -16.31 32.78 35.95
C THR A 743 -14.82 32.62 36.31
N THR A 744 -13.90 33.03 35.42
CA THR A 744 -12.47 32.74 35.56
C THR A 744 -11.75 33.81 36.40
N LEU A 745 -11.20 33.43 37.57
CA LEU A 745 -10.31 34.26 38.39
C LEU A 745 -8.85 34.16 37.89
N PRO A 746 -8.06 35.25 37.91
CA PRO A 746 -6.66 35.21 37.49
C PRO A 746 -5.83 34.31 38.41
N THR A 747 -5.14 33.32 37.82
CA THR A 747 -4.23 32.41 38.53
C THR A 747 -2.81 33.00 38.53
N SER A 748 -2.13 32.99 39.68
CA SER A 748 -0.74 33.48 39.82
C SER A 748 0.23 32.66 38.97
N GLU A 749 1.22 33.30 38.32
CA GLU A 749 2.23 32.64 37.48
C GLU A 749 3.04 31.57 38.24
N GLU A 750 3.24 31.74 39.55
CA GLU A 750 3.96 30.78 40.41
C GLU A 750 3.18 29.47 40.65
N ASP A 751 1.88 29.47 40.41
CA ASP A 751 1.00 28.31 40.63
C ASP A 751 0.75 27.50 39.35
N LEU A 752 1.37 27.89 38.24
CA LEU A 752 1.23 27.23 36.95
C LEU A 752 2.10 25.97 36.86
N CYS A 753 1.57 24.97 36.16
CA CYS A 753 2.25 23.72 35.87
C CYS A 753 3.52 23.99 35.05
N PRO A 754 4.70 23.52 35.51
CA PRO A 754 5.98 23.77 34.81
C PRO A 754 6.12 23.02 33.48
N ILE A 755 5.18 22.12 33.15
CA ILE A 755 5.19 21.36 31.88
C ILE A 755 4.41 22.10 30.79
N CYS A 756 3.22 22.63 31.12
CA CYS A 756 2.35 23.29 30.13
C CYS A 756 2.24 24.81 30.30
N TYR A 757 2.76 25.38 31.39
CA TYR A 757 2.71 26.82 31.73
C TYR A 757 1.30 27.43 31.63
N ALA A 758 0.27 26.61 31.84
CA ALA A 758 -1.10 26.96 31.48
C ALA A 758 -2.12 26.58 32.54
N HIS A 759 -2.02 25.37 33.08
CA HIS A 759 -2.94 24.87 34.09
C HIS A 759 -2.30 24.96 35.48
N PRO A 760 -3.08 25.17 36.55
CA PRO A 760 -2.54 25.15 37.90
C PRO A 760 -1.98 23.77 38.26
N ILE A 761 -0.95 23.77 39.11
CA ILE A 761 -0.38 22.55 39.68
C ILE A 761 -1.47 21.81 40.48
N SER A 762 -1.73 20.55 40.13
CA SER A 762 -2.83 19.75 40.68
C SER A 762 -2.46 18.28 40.96
N ALA A 763 -1.23 17.88 40.69
CA ALA A 763 -0.73 16.52 40.88
C ALA A 763 0.68 16.52 41.50
N ILE A 764 0.96 15.53 42.35
CA ILE A 764 2.28 15.25 42.93
C ILE A 764 2.67 13.78 42.69
N PHE A 765 3.92 13.53 42.30
CA PHE A 765 4.37 12.20 41.89
C PHE A 765 5.05 11.45 43.03
N ARG A 766 4.84 10.13 43.12
CA ARG A 766 5.51 9.26 44.09
C ARG A 766 6.58 8.38 43.44
N PRO A 767 7.77 8.23 44.05
CA PRO A 767 8.21 8.78 45.34
C PRO A 767 8.86 10.18 45.26
N CYS A 768 9.15 10.70 44.07
CA CYS A 768 10.03 11.86 43.88
C CYS A 768 9.44 13.24 44.22
N SER A 769 8.15 13.33 44.54
CA SER A 769 7.43 14.53 45.00
C SER A 769 7.45 15.73 44.04
N HIS A 770 7.86 15.51 42.78
CA HIS A 770 7.71 16.51 41.72
C HIS A 770 6.23 16.76 41.42
N LYS A 771 5.93 17.97 40.91
CA LYS A 771 4.56 18.42 40.72
C LYS A 771 4.29 18.84 39.27
N SER A 772 3.07 18.62 38.81
CA SER A 772 2.54 19.14 37.55
C SER A 772 1.02 19.30 37.65
N CYS A 773 0.34 19.69 36.57
CA CYS A 773 -1.09 19.45 36.48
C CYS A 773 -1.37 17.96 36.20
N LYS A 774 -2.56 17.48 36.59
CA LYS A 774 -3.01 16.10 36.33
C LYS A 774 -3.00 15.73 34.84
N ALA A 775 -3.38 16.66 33.97
CA ALA A 775 -3.45 16.41 32.54
C ALA A 775 -2.08 16.03 31.95
N CYS A 776 -1.02 16.77 32.28
CA CYS A 776 0.32 16.49 31.78
C CYS A 776 0.84 15.13 32.25
N ILE A 777 0.71 14.82 33.54
CA ILE A 777 1.23 13.56 34.07
C ILE A 777 0.45 12.34 33.55
N ASN A 778 -0.87 12.42 33.47
CA ASN A 778 -1.68 11.33 32.94
C ASN A 778 -1.36 11.05 31.47
N GLN A 779 -1.12 12.09 30.66
CA GLN A 779 -0.68 11.93 29.27
C GLN A 779 0.70 11.26 29.19
N HIS A 780 1.63 11.66 30.06
CA HIS A 780 2.98 11.10 30.07
C HIS A 780 2.99 9.63 30.47
N LEU A 781 2.23 9.26 31.50
CA LEU A 781 2.12 7.89 32.00
C LEU A 781 1.51 6.91 31.00
N MET A 782 0.83 7.39 29.95
CA MET A 782 0.39 6.52 28.86
C MET A 782 1.55 5.98 28.01
N ASN A 783 2.63 6.74 27.89
CA ASN A 783 3.74 6.40 27.00
C ASN A 783 5.03 6.06 27.78
N ASN A 784 5.22 6.61 28.97
CA ASN A 784 6.43 6.44 29.78
C ASN A 784 6.12 6.48 31.28
N LYS A 785 6.67 5.52 32.03
CA LYS A 785 6.43 5.36 33.47
C LYS A 785 7.38 6.17 34.36
N ASP A 786 8.36 6.88 33.80
CA ASP A 786 9.39 7.60 34.54
C ASP A 786 9.07 9.08 34.74
N CYS A 787 9.53 9.72 35.80
CA CYS A 787 9.28 11.13 36.07
C CYS A 787 9.92 12.06 35.02
N PHE A 788 9.20 13.12 34.61
CA PHE A 788 9.69 14.17 33.69
C PHE A 788 11.06 14.72 34.09
N PHE A 789 11.22 14.98 35.39
CA PHE A 789 12.31 15.78 35.94
C PHE A 789 13.51 14.93 36.34
N CYS A 790 13.27 13.88 37.11
CA CYS A 790 14.34 13.07 37.71
C CYS A 790 14.49 11.67 37.10
N LYS A 791 13.64 11.30 36.12
CA LYS A 791 13.62 9.99 35.48
C LYS A 791 13.43 8.78 36.42
N ALA A 792 13.06 9.02 37.68
CA ALA A 792 12.68 7.95 38.60
C ALA A 792 11.31 7.38 38.22
N THR A 793 11.14 6.06 38.27
CA THR A 793 9.86 5.40 37.98
C THR A 793 8.77 5.86 38.93
N ILE A 794 7.66 6.33 38.35
CA ILE A 794 6.49 6.82 39.08
C ILE A 794 5.65 5.61 39.52
N THR A 795 5.43 5.51 40.83
CA THR A 795 4.64 4.44 41.47
C THR A 795 3.22 4.87 41.78
N GLY A 796 2.94 6.18 41.78
CA GLY A 796 1.61 6.75 42.00
C GLY A 796 1.59 8.26 41.76
N VAL A 797 0.39 8.79 41.51
CA VAL A 797 0.12 10.22 41.34
C VAL A 797 -1.00 10.60 42.30
N ASP A 798 -0.71 11.51 43.23
CA ASP A 798 -1.69 12.00 44.22
C ASP A 798 -2.17 13.40 43.82
N ASP A 799 -3.37 13.76 44.29
CA ASP A 799 -3.94 15.10 44.12
C ASP A 799 -3.18 16.13 44.96
N PHE A 800 -2.79 17.23 44.33
CA PHE A 800 -2.16 18.35 45.02
C PHE A 800 -3.14 19.53 45.12
N THR A 801 -3.49 19.91 46.35
CA THR A 801 -4.16 21.18 46.66
C THR A 801 -3.19 22.08 47.39
N LYS A 802 -3.03 23.32 46.90
CA LYS A 802 -2.22 24.31 47.61
C LYS A 802 -2.91 24.61 48.95
N PRO A 803 -2.22 24.48 50.11
CA PRO A 803 -2.80 24.90 51.38
C PRO A 803 -3.11 26.40 51.31
N ALA A 804 -4.29 26.80 51.78
CA ALA A 804 -4.65 28.21 51.85
C ALA A 804 -3.57 28.94 52.67
N SER A 805 -2.98 29.97 52.08
CA SER A 805 -2.02 30.82 52.78
C SER A 805 -2.69 31.42 54.01
N SER A 806 -2.28 30.98 55.20
CA SER A 806 -2.60 31.58 56.49
C SER A 806 -2.03 32.98 56.61
#